data_AF-A0A1A0GYZ9-F1
#
_entry.id   AF-A0A1A0GYZ9-F1
#
_cell.length_a   1.000
_cell.length_b   1.000
_cell.length_c   1.000
_cell.angle_alpha   90.00
_cell.angle_beta   90.00
_cell.angle_gamma   90.00
#
_symmetry.space_group_name_H-M   'P 1'
#
loop_
_entity.id
_entity.type
_entity.pdbx_description
1 polymer ?
#
loop_
_entity_poly.entity_id
_entity_poly.type
_entity_poly.pdbx_seq_one_letter_code
_entity_poly.pdbx_strand_id
1 'polypeptide(L)'
;MPRPFPLIRNFNNLVWNLKHYQPSSRRPAFRASRHPFCTNMQLRDVSYAYWFEETARDLGEKLVSKKTRSSKSHAETKPQKILVENAKPTPVLASAQISLEGTSNPRTDEQPEISREEIEIVRLFQLGENLQMYTRLQEYKNQGVVIPIGLLNEMASRVYDDLPTNSVDTYILQSVIEPPAFFLQDDLRYSKMYKNILSRLSYLHKSFVLYESVGLDNEKFLLHYIWLCYHQGDLQKLQKLLYLYLKCQTYDSRTLSYVINAFVYNYDVQFSKTLFDSVVAMKKPLSEALISSTLVAFVKVGALYDNLYDVFQIWLTSDNCESPYPKTVALLVEQTYKFGTEKETALVDKLCEALDYNNNSLVQMARDQSRILRRDPNQKKSLTSDDVNQILEVRNALGNSKHALKVYYESYIRFFGKYCTMTMVQLILKEMKKDQIPISKFAYDSIIQHYVANSKFVQLSKFMDRFVSKYINFEPIYIKQLFEAFIKTYPYHGEEFMHTFHEWLQKNENLSAEEKTIIGHECQITTNGSKMTPCAMKRKVLENHKKYDQSGWSNIKQSRGRPIAKVQKKHQIQFRLIEGIRGVMRKGIRPDYHIIENTLRNLNASLRIGILDTLSEMRMNDCATRLQIHHFLLGYPRKTDFSKFVADTIDNMSTSDMLLLARRSMNSYDFETTSLLLNSLKHVDMSDGRYMISLNLKLRNGIFENDFDGIVAEIERFPIDDITLSPYIYDQCRYIEKIIVRRIQVHKEEEESRLGAMNLALEKLRGLIGDIQVRLKKDDADIRALIQDSFRVLNSWIQQSRDHDERKT
;
A
#
# COMPACT_ATOMS: atom_id res chain seq x y z
N MET A 1 -26.44 38.03 -32.70
CA MET A 1 -26.52 37.76 -31.25
C MET A 1 -26.35 36.26 -30.99
N PRO A 2 -25.21 35.82 -30.41
CA PRO A 2 -25.02 34.43 -30.03
C PRO A 2 -25.32 34.22 -28.53
N ARG A 3 -26.14 33.18 -28.26
CA ARG A 3 -26.53 32.72 -26.93
C ARG A 3 -25.28 32.34 -26.10
N PRO A 4 -25.15 32.79 -24.84
CA PRO A 4 -24.05 32.36 -23.98
C PRO A 4 -24.13 30.86 -23.70
N PHE A 5 -22.98 30.20 -23.84
CA PHE A 5 -22.76 28.77 -23.67
C PHE A 5 -22.98 28.35 -22.19
N PRO A 6 -23.68 27.23 -21.89
CA PRO A 6 -24.14 26.90 -20.54
C PRO A 6 -23.05 26.27 -19.64
N LEU A 7 -21.80 26.73 -19.75
CA LEU A 7 -20.69 26.18 -18.96
C LEU A 7 -20.38 26.96 -17.68
N ILE A 8 -20.86 28.20 -17.55
CA ILE A 8 -20.55 29.05 -16.39
C ILE A 8 -21.39 28.67 -15.15
N ARG A 9 -22.64 28.20 -15.33
CA ARG A 9 -23.49 27.74 -14.21
C ARG A 9 -23.13 26.36 -13.66
N ASN A 10 -22.43 25.54 -14.44
CA ASN A 10 -21.97 24.24 -13.99
C ASN A 10 -20.76 24.36 -13.04
N PHE A 11 -19.87 25.32 -13.24
CA PHE A 11 -18.70 25.52 -12.37
C PHE A 11 -19.08 25.90 -10.92
N ASN A 12 -20.15 26.68 -10.70
CA ASN A 12 -20.56 27.09 -9.34
C ASN A 12 -21.37 26.02 -8.58
N ASN A 13 -21.95 25.03 -9.26
CA ASN A 13 -22.56 23.85 -8.62
C ASN A 13 -21.57 22.66 -8.52
N LEU A 14 -20.36 22.79 -9.06
CA LEU A 14 -19.33 21.76 -9.18
C LEU A 14 -18.24 21.81 -8.10
N VAL A 15 -18.26 22.79 -7.19
CA VAL A 15 -17.35 22.90 -6.04
C VAL A 15 -17.85 21.99 -4.89
N TRP A 16 -17.96 20.67 -5.14
CA TRP A 16 -18.14 19.62 -4.10
C TRP A 16 -19.55 19.31 -3.58
N ASN A 17 -20.57 19.40 -4.41
CA ASN A 17 -21.84 18.72 -4.12
C ASN A 17 -21.69 17.19 -4.37
N LEU A 18 -21.16 16.46 -3.38
CA LEU A 18 -21.01 15.00 -3.39
C LEU A 18 -22.37 14.32 -3.22
N LYS A 19 -23.17 14.29 -4.30
CA LYS A 19 -24.31 13.36 -4.41
C LYS A 19 -23.87 12.03 -5.03
N HIS A 20 -24.25 10.95 -4.36
CA HIS A 20 -23.99 9.56 -4.73
C HIS A 20 -24.72 9.19 -6.02
N TYR A 21 -23.98 9.08 -7.12
CA TYR A 21 -24.49 8.45 -8.33
C TYR A 21 -23.43 7.48 -8.87
N GLN A 22 -23.74 6.18 -8.77
CA GLN A 22 -23.19 5.15 -9.64
C GLN A 22 -24.30 4.71 -10.62
N PRO A 23 -23.95 4.23 -11.83
CA PRO A 23 -24.90 3.60 -12.75
C PRO A 23 -25.51 2.34 -12.11
N SER A 24 -26.84 2.22 -12.19
CA SER A 24 -27.62 1.10 -11.64
C SER A 24 -27.27 -0.26 -12.23
N SER A 25 -26.66 -0.29 -13.43
CA SER A 25 -26.36 -1.53 -14.17
C SER A 25 -25.19 -2.36 -13.62
N ARG A 26 -24.39 -1.82 -12.70
CA ARG A 26 -23.30 -2.55 -12.01
C ARG A 26 -23.66 -2.97 -10.58
N ARG A 27 -24.87 -2.68 -10.14
CA ARG A 27 -25.41 -3.15 -8.85
C ARG A 27 -26.09 -4.50 -9.07
N PRO A 28 -26.01 -5.46 -8.13
CA PRO A 28 -26.79 -6.70 -8.22
C PRO A 28 -28.27 -6.34 -8.38
N ALA A 29 -28.94 -6.90 -9.40
CA ALA A 29 -30.33 -6.62 -9.65
C ALA A 29 -31.22 -7.21 -8.54
N PHE A 30 -31.93 -6.34 -7.82
CA PHE A 30 -32.91 -6.72 -6.82
C PHE A 30 -34.09 -7.42 -7.52
N ARG A 31 -34.30 -8.71 -7.30
CA ARG A 31 -35.54 -9.41 -7.70
C ARG A 31 -36.29 -9.86 -6.45
N ALA A 32 -37.14 -8.98 -5.94
CA ALA A 32 -38.23 -9.34 -5.06
C ALA A 32 -39.39 -8.38 -5.33
N SER A 33 -40.48 -8.92 -5.89
CA SER A 33 -41.74 -8.24 -6.08
C SER A 33 -42.31 -7.82 -4.71
N ARG A 34 -42.52 -6.50 -4.53
CA ARG A 34 -43.00 -5.81 -3.31
C ARG A 34 -41.96 -5.63 -2.19
N HIS A 35 -40.85 -4.97 -2.50
CA HIS A 35 -39.80 -4.60 -1.53
C HIS A 35 -39.60 -3.06 -1.52
N PRO A 36 -39.47 -2.39 -0.34
CA PRO A 36 -39.33 -0.93 -0.25
C PRO A 36 -37.96 -0.39 -0.70
N PHE A 37 -37.12 -1.25 -1.28
CA PHE A 37 -35.81 -0.89 -1.86
C PHE A 37 -35.88 -0.64 -3.38
N CYS A 38 -37.08 -0.55 -3.95
CA CYS A 38 -37.30 -0.26 -5.36
C CYS A 38 -38.21 0.97 -5.52
N THR A 39 -37.64 2.17 -5.69
CA THR A 39 -38.03 3.18 -6.69
C THR A 39 -37.24 4.49 -6.53
N ASN A 40 -36.74 5.00 -7.66
CA ASN A 40 -36.26 6.35 -7.98
C ASN A 40 -35.74 7.26 -6.85
N MET A 41 -34.42 7.33 -6.81
CA MET A 41 -33.50 7.99 -5.88
C MET A 41 -33.47 9.54 -5.98
N GLN A 42 -34.61 10.22 -6.04
CA GLN A 42 -34.65 11.70 -6.16
C GLN A 42 -35.36 12.46 -5.02
N LEU A 43 -35.96 11.81 -4.00
CA LEU A 43 -36.77 12.57 -3.03
C LEU A 43 -36.60 12.31 -1.52
N ARG A 44 -35.68 11.46 -1.01
CA ARG A 44 -35.58 11.27 0.45
C ARG A 44 -34.16 10.95 0.94
N ASP A 45 -33.34 11.98 1.10
CA ASP A 45 -32.15 11.99 1.99
C ASP A 45 -32.54 11.90 3.49
N VAL A 46 -33.82 11.71 3.82
CA VAL A 46 -34.33 11.77 5.22
C VAL A 46 -34.85 10.42 5.73
N SER A 47 -35.20 9.44 4.87
CA SER A 47 -35.92 8.24 5.35
C SER A 47 -35.06 7.07 5.83
N TYR A 48 -33.78 6.96 5.46
CA TYR A 48 -32.95 5.83 5.91
C TYR A 48 -32.38 6.06 7.31
N ALA A 49 -31.95 7.30 7.61
CA ALA A 49 -31.65 7.73 8.97
C ALA A 49 -32.91 7.65 9.83
N TYR A 50 -34.05 8.14 9.35
CA TYR A 50 -35.33 8.08 10.07
C TYR A 50 -35.84 6.65 10.30
N TRP A 51 -35.64 5.70 9.37
CA TRP A 51 -36.03 4.30 9.57
C TRP A 51 -35.09 3.55 10.53
N PHE A 52 -33.77 3.77 10.45
CA PHE A 52 -32.81 3.21 11.42
C PHE A 52 -33.02 3.84 12.81
N GLU A 53 -33.37 5.12 12.87
CA GLU A 53 -33.68 5.86 14.09
C GLU A 53 -35.05 5.46 14.67
N GLU A 54 -36.06 5.18 13.84
CA GLU A 54 -37.36 4.59 14.25
C GLU A 54 -37.21 3.14 14.70
N THR A 55 -36.43 2.30 14.01
CA THR A 55 -36.23 0.91 14.44
C THR A 55 -35.35 0.82 15.69
N ALA A 56 -34.37 1.72 15.87
CA ALA A 56 -33.61 1.84 17.11
C ALA A 56 -34.47 2.40 18.28
N ARG A 57 -35.39 3.35 18.02
CA ARG A 57 -36.36 3.85 19.02
C ARG A 57 -37.41 2.79 19.40
N ASP A 58 -37.96 2.07 18.43
CA ASP A 58 -38.99 1.05 18.63
C ASP A 58 -38.42 -0.18 19.38
N LEU A 59 -37.13 -0.47 19.21
CA LEU A 59 -36.39 -1.45 20.04
C LEU A 59 -36.18 -0.95 21.49
N GLY A 60 -35.88 0.35 21.68
CA GLY A 60 -35.78 1.00 22.99
C GLY A 60 -37.11 0.99 23.77
N GLU A 61 -38.22 1.34 23.11
CA GLU A 61 -39.57 1.33 23.72
C GLU A 61 -40.07 -0.09 24.02
N LYS A 62 -39.74 -1.10 23.19
CA LYS A 62 -40.06 -2.51 23.46
C LYS A 62 -39.25 -3.12 24.60
N LEU A 63 -38.05 -2.61 24.88
CA LEU A 63 -37.23 -3.02 26.03
C LEU A 63 -37.65 -2.33 27.34
N VAL A 64 -38.02 -1.05 27.28
CA VAL A 64 -38.54 -0.30 28.44
C VAL A 64 -39.95 -0.77 28.82
N SER A 65 -40.81 -1.12 27.86
CA SER A 65 -42.13 -1.73 28.12
C SER A 65 -42.05 -3.15 28.67
N LYS A 66 -40.99 -3.91 28.36
CA LYS A 66 -40.70 -5.21 29.02
C LYS A 66 -40.20 -5.05 30.46
N LYS A 67 -39.41 -3.99 30.77
CA LYS A 67 -38.97 -3.68 32.15
C LYS A 67 -40.08 -3.07 33.03
N THR A 68 -41.00 -2.29 32.45
CA THR A 68 -42.15 -1.74 33.19
C THR A 68 -43.30 -2.74 33.35
N ARG A 69 -43.38 -3.79 32.52
CA ARG A 69 -44.28 -4.94 32.75
C ARG A 69 -43.76 -5.94 33.79
N SER A 70 -42.47 -5.95 34.13
CA SER A 70 -41.93 -6.82 35.20
C SER A 70 -41.89 -6.15 36.59
N SER A 71 -42.47 -4.95 36.76
CA SER A 71 -42.51 -4.21 38.03
C SER A 71 -43.92 -3.88 38.54
N LYS A 72 -44.97 -4.50 37.96
CA LYS A 72 -46.34 -4.43 38.48
C LYS A 72 -46.98 -5.81 38.62
N SER A 73 -46.53 -6.59 39.60
CA SER A 73 -47.38 -7.50 40.39
C SER A 73 -46.60 -8.11 41.57
N HIS A 74 -46.31 -7.31 42.58
CA HIS A 74 -46.16 -7.81 43.94
C HIS A 74 -47.09 -6.99 44.83
N ALA A 75 -48.26 -7.55 45.14
CA ALA A 75 -48.98 -7.31 46.37
C ALA A 75 -49.88 -8.52 46.66
N GLU A 76 -49.51 -9.20 47.75
CA GLU A 76 -50.37 -9.91 48.69
C GLU A 76 -51.01 -11.26 48.31
N THR A 77 -50.47 -12.27 49.00
CA THR A 77 -50.96 -13.62 49.23
C THR A 77 -52.09 -13.63 50.27
N LYS A 78 -53.16 -14.42 50.06
CA LYS A 78 -53.60 -15.59 50.89
C LYS A 78 -55.01 -16.13 50.51
N PRO A 79 -55.40 -17.35 50.94
CA PRO A 79 -55.85 -18.43 50.06
C PRO A 79 -57.35 -18.75 50.15
N GLN A 80 -57.91 -19.49 49.18
CA GLN A 80 -59.08 -20.35 49.43
C GLN A 80 -59.27 -21.46 48.40
N LYS A 81 -59.68 -22.62 48.89
CA LYS A 81 -60.03 -23.88 48.21
C LYS A 81 -61.40 -23.78 47.50
N ILE A 82 -61.65 -24.77 46.61
CA ILE A 82 -62.91 -25.44 46.18
C ILE A 82 -62.95 -25.51 44.63
N LEU A 83 -62.71 -26.67 44.00
CA LEU A 83 -63.61 -27.79 43.65
C LEU A 83 -64.48 -27.54 42.40
N VAL A 84 -64.04 -28.18 41.29
CA VAL A 84 -64.77 -28.93 40.23
C VAL A 84 -66.06 -28.34 39.64
N GLU A 85 -66.09 -28.09 38.32
CA GLU A 85 -66.90 -28.87 37.34
C GLU A 85 -66.73 -28.40 35.88
N ASN A 86 -66.32 -29.36 35.03
CA ASN A 86 -66.84 -29.73 33.71
C ASN A 86 -67.14 -28.67 32.61
N ALA A 87 -66.35 -28.72 31.54
CA ALA A 87 -66.88 -28.93 30.18
C ALA A 87 -65.82 -29.56 29.25
N LYS A 88 -66.21 -30.67 28.61
CA LYS A 88 -65.52 -31.52 27.62
C LYS A 88 -65.11 -30.75 26.34
N PRO A 89 -64.11 -31.22 25.55
CA PRO A 89 -64.32 -32.34 24.62
C PRO A 89 -63.17 -33.37 24.59
N THR A 90 -63.55 -34.64 24.56
CA THR A 90 -62.80 -35.78 24.03
C THR A 90 -63.42 -36.18 22.68
N PRO A 91 -62.87 -37.15 21.92
CA PRO A 91 -61.48 -37.62 21.80
C PRO A 91 -61.08 -37.86 20.32
N VAL A 92 -59.90 -38.45 20.09
CA VAL A 92 -59.59 -39.58 19.18
C VAL A 92 -58.07 -39.48 18.92
N LEU A 93 -57.26 -40.16 19.75
CA LEU A 93 -56.69 -41.51 19.54
C LEU A 93 -55.46 -41.47 18.61
N ALA A 94 -54.36 -42.17 18.84
CA ALA A 94 -53.91 -42.96 19.97
C ALA A 94 -52.41 -43.20 19.77
N SER A 95 -51.70 -43.08 20.87
CA SER A 95 -50.46 -43.76 21.22
C SER A 95 -50.44 -45.26 20.87
N ALA A 96 -49.24 -45.77 20.61
CA ALA A 96 -48.86 -47.10 21.07
C ALA A 96 -47.43 -47.06 21.63
N GLN A 97 -47.35 -46.92 22.95
CA GLN A 97 -46.23 -47.37 23.79
C GLN A 97 -46.62 -48.74 24.35
N ILE A 98 -45.77 -49.75 24.16
CA ILE A 98 -45.68 -51.05 24.86
C ILE A 98 -44.20 -51.45 24.63
N SER A 99 -43.29 -51.72 25.56
CA SER A 99 -43.28 -51.97 27.01
C SER A 99 -41.90 -51.58 27.57
N LEU A 100 -41.86 -51.18 28.85
CA LEU A 100 -40.66 -51.12 29.67
C LEU A 100 -40.76 -52.26 30.69
N GLU A 101 -39.91 -53.28 30.56
CA GLU A 101 -39.44 -54.12 31.68
C GLU A 101 -38.19 -54.87 31.20
N GLY A 102 -37.06 -54.60 31.85
CA GLY A 102 -35.76 -55.17 31.47
C GLY A 102 -34.60 -54.36 32.03
N THR A 103 -34.33 -54.53 33.32
CA THR A 103 -33.11 -54.13 34.02
C THR A 103 -31.83 -54.57 33.30
N SER A 104 -30.96 -53.62 32.94
CA SER A 104 -29.49 -53.79 33.02
C SER A 104 -28.77 -52.43 32.97
N ASN A 105 -27.59 -52.44 33.59
CA ASN A 105 -26.75 -51.34 34.05
C ASN A 105 -26.33 -50.25 33.05
N PRO A 106 -25.84 -49.09 33.58
CA PRO A 106 -25.29 -48.01 32.78
C PRO A 106 -23.86 -48.35 32.32
N ARG A 107 -23.59 -48.23 31.02
CA ARG A 107 -22.29 -47.94 30.38
C ARG A 107 -22.36 -48.22 28.89
N THR A 108 -22.21 -47.18 28.08
CA THR A 108 -21.19 -47.12 27.02
C THR A 108 -21.12 -45.69 26.51
N ASP A 109 -19.93 -45.10 26.58
CA ASP A 109 -19.54 -43.98 25.74
C ASP A 109 -19.84 -44.34 24.28
N GLU A 110 -20.84 -43.70 23.67
CA GLU A 110 -20.98 -43.73 22.21
C GLU A 110 -19.85 -42.88 21.63
N GLN A 111 -18.73 -43.54 21.30
CA GLN A 111 -17.81 -42.99 20.32
C GLN A 111 -18.57 -42.81 19.00
N PRO A 112 -18.51 -41.64 18.35
CA PRO A 112 -19.16 -41.47 17.05
C PRO A 112 -18.56 -42.48 16.06
N GLU A 113 -19.41 -43.36 15.50
CA GLU A 113 -19.00 -44.23 14.38
C GLU A 113 -18.63 -43.32 13.20
N ILE A 114 -17.33 -43.13 12.99
CA ILE A 114 -16.80 -42.34 11.86
C ILE A 114 -17.16 -43.08 10.57
N SER A 115 -17.95 -42.44 9.71
CA SER A 115 -18.41 -43.03 8.45
C SER A 115 -17.25 -43.23 7.46
N ARG A 116 -17.38 -44.18 6.52
CA ARG A 116 -16.34 -44.41 5.48
C ARG A 116 -16.14 -43.19 4.58
N GLU A 117 -17.23 -42.45 4.35
CA GLU A 117 -17.28 -41.24 3.55
C GLU A 117 -16.55 -40.08 4.25
N GLU A 118 -16.66 -39.96 5.58
CA GLU A 118 -15.90 -38.98 6.37
C GLU A 118 -14.39 -39.24 6.28
N ILE A 119 -13.98 -40.51 6.39
CA ILE A 119 -12.56 -40.91 6.26
C ILE A 119 -12.03 -40.57 4.87
N GLU A 120 -12.81 -40.79 3.81
CA GLU A 120 -12.42 -40.44 2.43
C GLU A 120 -12.22 -38.92 2.28
N ILE A 121 -13.14 -38.09 2.78
CA ILE A 121 -13.04 -36.63 2.71
C ILE A 121 -11.83 -36.11 3.52
N VAL A 122 -11.60 -36.62 4.73
CA VAL A 122 -10.44 -36.26 5.55
C VAL A 122 -9.14 -36.61 4.84
N ARG A 123 -9.06 -37.81 4.25
CA ARG A 123 -7.88 -38.26 3.52
C ARG A 123 -7.58 -37.35 2.33
N LEU A 124 -8.58 -37.04 1.50
CA LEU A 124 -8.41 -36.16 0.33
C LEU A 124 -7.98 -34.75 0.74
N PHE A 125 -8.51 -34.24 1.85
CA PHE A 125 -8.11 -32.94 2.39
C PHE A 125 -6.65 -32.94 2.89
N GLN A 126 -6.23 -33.98 3.63
CA GLN A 126 -4.86 -34.10 4.13
C GLN A 126 -3.84 -34.25 2.99
N LEU A 127 -4.18 -34.97 1.92
CA LEU A 127 -3.36 -35.10 0.71
C LEU A 127 -3.31 -33.82 -0.14
N GLY A 128 -4.17 -32.83 0.15
CA GLY A 128 -4.25 -31.58 -0.62
C GLY A 128 -4.99 -31.71 -1.95
N GLU A 129 -5.72 -32.81 -2.16
CA GLU A 129 -6.51 -33.10 -3.36
C GLU A 129 -7.88 -32.41 -3.31
N ASN A 130 -7.87 -31.09 -3.09
CA ASN A 130 -9.05 -30.29 -2.75
C ASN A 130 -10.16 -30.30 -3.83
N LEU A 131 -9.78 -30.43 -5.10
CA LEU A 131 -10.74 -30.55 -6.20
C LEU A 131 -11.52 -31.87 -6.12
N GLN A 132 -10.81 -32.98 -5.91
CA GLN A 132 -11.43 -34.31 -5.81
C GLN A 132 -12.33 -34.39 -4.56
N MET A 133 -11.84 -33.84 -3.43
CA MET A 133 -12.63 -33.70 -2.21
C MET A 133 -13.95 -32.97 -2.47
N TYR A 134 -13.92 -31.83 -3.17
CA TYR A 134 -15.12 -31.08 -3.49
C TYR A 134 -16.08 -31.87 -4.40
N THR A 135 -15.57 -32.55 -5.43
CA THR A 135 -16.38 -33.41 -6.30
C THR A 135 -17.08 -34.51 -5.51
N ARG A 136 -16.38 -35.19 -4.59
CA ARG A 136 -16.97 -36.21 -3.70
C ARG A 136 -18.04 -35.63 -2.80
N LEU A 137 -17.82 -34.45 -2.22
CA LEU A 137 -18.85 -33.77 -1.42
C LEU A 137 -20.13 -33.47 -2.21
N GLN A 138 -20.01 -33.13 -3.50
CA GLN A 138 -21.17 -32.96 -4.37
C GLN A 138 -21.88 -34.29 -4.64
N GLU A 139 -21.13 -35.36 -4.92
CA GLU A 139 -21.67 -36.71 -5.13
C GLU A 139 -22.45 -37.21 -3.92
N TYR A 140 -21.87 -37.11 -2.72
CA TYR A 140 -22.54 -37.52 -1.48
C TYR A 140 -23.81 -36.73 -1.21
N LYS A 141 -23.78 -35.40 -1.42
CA LYS A 141 -24.98 -34.57 -1.25
C LYS A 141 -26.08 -34.99 -2.23
N ASN A 142 -25.73 -35.31 -3.48
CA ASN A 142 -26.69 -35.79 -4.48
C ASN A 142 -27.26 -37.17 -4.14
N GLN A 143 -26.49 -38.00 -3.42
CA GLN A 143 -26.90 -39.31 -2.92
C GLN A 143 -27.66 -39.24 -1.58
N GLY A 144 -27.87 -38.04 -1.02
CA GLY A 144 -28.54 -37.85 0.26
C GLY A 144 -27.66 -38.12 1.49
N VAL A 145 -26.37 -38.37 1.30
CA VAL A 145 -25.40 -38.53 2.38
C VAL A 145 -24.90 -37.15 2.81
N VAL A 146 -25.11 -36.79 4.07
CA VAL A 146 -24.72 -35.47 4.62
C VAL A 146 -23.48 -35.65 5.47
N ILE A 147 -22.36 -35.08 5.03
CA ILE A 147 -21.15 -35.01 5.85
C ILE A 147 -21.39 -34.06 7.04
N PRO A 148 -20.99 -34.43 8.27
CA PRO A 148 -21.21 -33.58 9.44
C PRO A 148 -20.57 -32.20 9.29
N ILE A 149 -21.33 -31.17 9.64
CA ILE A 149 -20.86 -29.77 9.67
C ILE A 149 -19.65 -29.61 10.60
N GLY A 150 -19.58 -30.41 11.66
CA GLY A 150 -18.43 -30.47 12.57
C GLY A 150 -17.11 -30.75 11.85
N LEU A 151 -17.13 -31.66 10.87
CA LEU A 151 -15.95 -32.01 10.09
C LEU A 151 -15.49 -30.84 9.19
N LEU A 152 -16.43 -30.18 8.51
CA LEU A 152 -16.12 -29.01 7.67
C LEU A 152 -15.53 -27.85 8.51
N ASN A 153 -16.05 -27.65 9.72
CA ASN A 153 -15.52 -26.67 10.67
C ASN A 153 -14.10 -27.02 11.13
N GLU A 154 -13.82 -28.29 11.39
CA GLU A 154 -12.47 -28.74 11.77
C GLU A 154 -11.48 -28.51 10.62
N MET A 155 -11.86 -28.85 9.38
CA MET A 155 -11.05 -28.59 8.20
C MET A 155 -10.77 -27.09 8.02
N ALA A 156 -11.78 -26.25 8.19
CA ALA A 156 -11.61 -24.79 8.14
C ALA A 156 -10.66 -24.29 9.25
N SER A 157 -10.80 -24.81 10.48
CA SER A 157 -9.95 -24.47 11.62
C SER A 157 -8.49 -24.83 11.36
N ARG A 158 -8.22 -26.02 10.78
CA ARG A 158 -6.86 -26.42 10.39
C ARG A 158 -6.23 -25.45 9.39
N VAL A 159 -6.97 -25.03 8.36
CA VAL A 159 -6.46 -24.03 7.39
C VAL A 159 -6.26 -22.67 8.04
N TYR A 160 -7.15 -22.30 8.97
CA TYR A 160 -7.06 -21.07 9.73
C TYR A 160 -5.79 -21.02 10.60
N ASP A 161 -5.49 -22.10 11.33
CA ASP A 161 -4.30 -22.21 12.17
C ASP A 161 -3.00 -22.31 11.35
N ASP A 162 -3.08 -22.84 10.13
CA ASP A 162 -1.98 -22.88 9.16
C ASP A 162 -1.67 -21.49 8.56
N LEU A 163 -2.50 -20.45 8.79
CA LEU A 163 -2.25 -19.11 8.26
C LEU A 163 -1.01 -18.49 8.94
N PRO A 164 0.04 -18.16 8.17
CA PRO A 164 1.24 -17.61 8.75
C PRO A 164 1.04 -16.17 9.24
N THR A 165 1.83 -15.78 10.23
CA THR A 165 1.80 -14.43 10.81
C THR A 165 2.45 -13.41 9.88
N ASN A 166 1.81 -12.24 9.71
CA ASN A 166 2.33 -11.18 8.86
C ASN A 166 3.59 -10.54 9.47
N SER A 167 4.75 -10.89 8.92
CA SER A 167 6.06 -10.35 9.28
C SER A 167 6.59 -9.31 8.29
N VAL A 168 5.83 -8.99 7.24
CA VAL A 168 6.24 -8.09 6.14
C VAL A 168 5.98 -6.63 6.49
N ASP A 169 4.95 -6.36 7.29
CA ASP A 169 4.55 -5.01 7.67
C ASP A 169 5.20 -4.56 9.00
N THR A 170 5.38 -3.24 9.15
CA THR A 170 5.78 -2.63 10.43
C THR A 170 4.80 -3.00 11.53
N TYR A 171 5.27 -3.08 12.77
CA TYR A 171 4.43 -3.38 13.94
C TYR A 171 3.15 -2.53 14.01
N ILE A 172 3.23 -1.23 13.72
CA ILE A 172 2.08 -0.30 13.71
C ILE A 172 1.03 -0.67 12.62
N LEU A 173 1.46 -1.30 11.53
CA LEU A 173 0.61 -1.75 10.41
C LEU A 173 0.25 -3.24 10.45
N GLN A 174 0.65 -3.95 11.51
CA GLN A 174 0.21 -5.33 11.75
C GLN A 174 -1.20 -5.29 12.33
N SER A 175 -2.10 -6.11 11.78
CA SER A 175 -3.49 -6.23 12.21
C SER A 175 -3.73 -7.57 12.89
N VAL A 176 -4.77 -7.65 13.72
CA VAL A 176 -5.26 -8.92 14.31
C VAL A 176 -5.76 -9.88 13.23
N ILE A 177 -6.23 -9.33 12.10
CA ILE A 177 -6.59 -10.11 10.91
C ILE A 177 -5.53 -9.98 9.81
N GLU A 178 -5.30 -11.08 9.13
CA GLU A 178 -4.52 -11.22 7.92
C GLU A 178 -5.17 -10.47 6.73
N PRO A 179 -4.38 -9.95 5.77
CA PRO A 179 -4.95 -9.41 4.54
C PRO A 179 -5.63 -10.54 3.73
N PRO A 180 -6.68 -10.23 2.95
CA PRO A 180 -7.45 -11.28 2.29
C PRO A 180 -6.66 -11.89 1.13
N ALA A 181 -6.91 -13.17 0.85
CA ALA A 181 -6.11 -13.94 -0.10
C ALA A 181 -6.22 -13.37 -1.54
N PHE A 182 -7.43 -12.95 -1.95
CA PHE A 182 -7.64 -12.30 -3.25
C PHE A 182 -6.82 -11.01 -3.45
N PHE A 183 -6.44 -10.32 -2.37
CA PHE A 183 -5.69 -9.07 -2.43
C PHE A 183 -4.19 -9.32 -2.58
N LEU A 184 -3.72 -10.49 -2.12
CA LEU A 184 -2.30 -10.86 -2.09
C LEU A 184 -1.88 -11.85 -3.17
N GLN A 185 -2.83 -12.42 -3.92
CA GLN A 185 -2.58 -13.48 -4.91
C GLN A 185 -1.48 -13.15 -5.94
N ASP A 186 -1.35 -11.86 -6.30
CA ASP A 186 -0.40 -11.38 -7.33
C ASP A 186 0.88 -10.77 -6.71
N ASP A 187 1.01 -10.78 -5.38
CA ASP A 187 2.14 -10.17 -4.69
C ASP A 187 3.23 -11.21 -4.38
N LEU A 188 4.38 -11.03 -5.02
CA LEU A 188 5.55 -11.91 -4.84
C LEU A 188 5.98 -12.06 -3.37
N ARG A 189 5.75 -11.05 -2.52
CA ARG A 189 6.08 -11.10 -1.07
C ARG A 189 5.26 -12.16 -0.32
N TYR A 190 4.10 -12.49 -0.86
CA TYR A 190 3.13 -13.39 -0.25
C TYR A 190 2.94 -14.68 -1.07
N SER A 191 3.69 -14.83 -2.17
CA SER A 191 3.56 -15.96 -3.10
C SER A 191 3.82 -17.31 -2.42
N LYS A 192 4.94 -17.49 -1.70
CA LYS A 192 5.23 -18.72 -0.93
C LYS A 192 4.17 -18.98 0.16
N MET A 193 3.73 -17.90 0.81
CA MET A 193 2.77 -17.91 1.92
C MET A 193 1.39 -18.46 1.50
N TYR A 194 0.88 -17.98 0.37
CA TYR A 194 -0.49 -18.28 -0.07
C TYR A 194 -0.59 -19.38 -1.11
N LYS A 195 0.52 -19.80 -1.76
CA LYS A 195 0.52 -20.87 -2.77
C LYS A 195 -0.15 -22.17 -2.29
N ASN A 196 0.14 -22.58 -1.06
CA ASN A 196 -0.36 -23.83 -0.49
C ASN A 196 -1.79 -23.70 0.08
N ILE A 197 -2.25 -22.48 0.31
CA ILE A 197 -3.49 -22.18 1.06
C ILE A 197 -4.60 -21.72 0.11
N LEU A 198 -4.28 -21.03 -0.99
CA LEU A 198 -5.27 -20.47 -1.94
C LEU A 198 -6.22 -21.52 -2.50
N SER A 199 -5.69 -22.67 -2.92
CA SER A 199 -6.52 -23.76 -3.46
C SER A 199 -7.43 -24.32 -2.37
N ARG A 200 -6.89 -24.58 -1.17
CA ARG A 200 -7.65 -25.04 0.01
C ARG A 200 -8.78 -24.08 0.37
N LEU A 201 -8.49 -22.78 0.50
CA LEU A 201 -9.50 -21.74 0.77
C LEU A 201 -10.61 -21.72 -0.28
N SER A 202 -10.24 -21.82 -1.56
CA SER A 202 -11.21 -21.74 -2.66
C SER A 202 -12.17 -22.92 -2.68
N TYR A 203 -11.66 -24.15 -2.45
CA TYR A 203 -12.51 -25.34 -2.40
C TYR A 203 -13.29 -25.46 -1.09
N LEU A 204 -12.71 -25.04 0.05
CA LEU A 204 -13.45 -24.94 1.31
C LEU A 204 -14.62 -23.96 1.19
N HIS A 205 -14.41 -22.77 0.58
CA HIS A 205 -15.51 -21.83 0.33
C HIS A 205 -16.63 -22.47 -0.51
N LYS A 206 -16.29 -23.20 -1.58
CA LYS A 206 -17.28 -23.92 -2.39
C LYS A 206 -18.01 -25.01 -1.57
N SER A 207 -17.31 -25.73 -0.70
CA SER A 207 -17.92 -26.70 0.21
C SER A 207 -18.88 -26.03 1.20
N PHE A 208 -18.54 -24.89 1.76
CA PHE A 208 -19.42 -24.14 2.66
C PHE A 208 -20.66 -23.60 1.93
N VAL A 209 -20.52 -23.11 0.69
CA VAL A 209 -21.67 -22.77 -0.18
C VAL A 209 -22.58 -23.98 -0.39
N LEU A 210 -22.00 -25.18 -0.59
CA LEU A 210 -22.76 -26.40 -0.77
C LEU A 210 -23.58 -26.77 0.49
N TYR A 211 -23.05 -26.55 1.69
CA TYR A 211 -23.68 -26.95 2.96
C TYR A 211 -24.48 -25.85 3.66
N GLU A 212 -24.60 -24.67 3.04
CA GLU A 212 -25.26 -23.50 3.63
C GLU A 212 -26.67 -23.78 4.15
N SER A 213 -27.49 -24.54 3.40
CA SER A 213 -28.89 -24.80 3.76
C SER A 213 -29.06 -25.57 5.09
N VAL A 214 -27.99 -26.21 5.56
CA VAL A 214 -27.99 -27.02 6.80
C VAL A 214 -27.04 -26.42 7.85
N GLY A 215 -26.00 -25.70 7.41
CA GLY A 215 -24.92 -25.22 8.28
C GLY A 215 -25.19 -23.91 9.03
N LEU A 216 -26.12 -23.07 8.58
CA LEU A 216 -26.26 -21.70 9.11
C LEU A 216 -26.74 -21.62 10.57
N ASP A 217 -27.38 -22.65 11.10
CA ASP A 217 -27.79 -22.71 12.51
C ASP A 217 -26.59 -22.97 13.45
N ASN A 218 -25.46 -23.41 12.90
CA ASN A 218 -24.22 -23.62 13.65
C ASN A 218 -23.37 -22.34 13.67
N GLU A 219 -23.13 -21.79 14.86
CA GLU A 219 -22.35 -20.55 15.03
C GLU A 219 -20.95 -20.65 14.44
N LYS A 220 -20.20 -21.74 14.72
CA LYS A 220 -18.84 -21.92 14.17
C LYS A 220 -18.84 -21.97 12.64
N PHE A 221 -19.85 -22.60 12.04
CA PHE A 221 -20.00 -22.63 10.59
C PHE A 221 -20.22 -21.23 10.03
N LEU A 222 -21.08 -20.42 10.66
CA LEU A 222 -21.31 -19.03 10.28
C LEU A 222 -20.01 -18.20 10.33
N LEU A 223 -19.23 -18.31 11.41
CA LEU A 223 -17.97 -17.58 11.58
C LEU A 223 -16.93 -17.97 10.53
N HIS A 224 -16.70 -19.27 10.32
CA HIS A 224 -15.79 -19.76 9.28
C HIS A 224 -16.28 -19.40 7.88
N TYR A 225 -17.59 -19.37 7.65
CA TYR A 225 -18.12 -18.99 6.35
C TYR A 225 -17.86 -17.51 6.04
N ILE A 226 -18.04 -16.62 7.03
CA ILE A 226 -17.69 -15.19 6.92
C ILE A 226 -16.20 -15.04 6.58
N TRP A 227 -15.33 -15.76 7.30
CA TRP A 227 -13.89 -15.76 7.05
C TRP A 227 -13.53 -16.24 5.63
N LEU A 228 -14.12 -17.34 5.16
CA LEU A 228 -13.91 -17.85 3.80
C LEU A 228 -14.39 -16.84 2.74
N CYS A 229 -15.55 -16.21 2.94
CA CYS A 229 -16.06 -15.16 2.04
C CYS A 229 -15.12 -13.94 2.00
N TYR A 230 -14.51 -13.56 3.13
CA TYR A 230 -13.49 -12.51 3.19
C TYR A 230 -12.29 -12.83 2.30
N HIS A 231 -11.73 -14.05 2.41
CA HIS A 231 -10.57 -14.44 1.60
C HIS A 231 -10.86 -14.57 0.10
N GLN A 232 -12.07 -14.99 -0.26
CA GLN A 232 -12.51 -15.12 -1.66
C GLN A 232 -13.03 -13.80 -2.25
N GLY A 233 -13.32 -12.80 -1.41
CA GLY A 233 -13.89 -11.53 -1.86
C GLY A 233 -15.36 -11.62 -2.29
N ASP A 234 -16.12 -12.59 -1.77
CA ASP A 234 -17.56 -12.74 -2.05
C ASP A 234 -18.39 -11.78 -1.19
N LEU A 235 -18.47 -10.52 -1.63
CA LEU A 235 -19.19 -9.46 -0.93
C LEU A 235 -20.70 -9.71 -0.83
N GLN A 236 -21.30 -10.34 -1.84
CA GLN A 236 -22.75 -10.58 -1.86
C GLN A 236 -23.15 -11.57 -0.77
N LYS A 237 -22.37 -12.64 -0.63
CA LYS A 237 -22.59 -13.64 0.42
C LYS A 237 -22.33 -13.05 1.79
N LEU A 238 -21.20 -12.36 1.95
CA LEU A 238 -20.79 -11.73 3.19
C LEU A 238 -21.87 -10.79 3.75
N GLN A 239 -22.53 -10.03 2.89
CA GLN A 239 -23.62 -9.13 3.29
C GLN A 239 -24.83 -9.88 3.87
N LYS A 240 -25.17 -11.06 3.31
CA LYS A 240 -26.25 -11.92 3.84
C LYS A 240 -25.87 -12.54 5.18
N LEU A 241 -24.63 -13.02 5.29
CA LEU A 241 -24.13 -13.64 6.52
C LEU A 241 -24.01 -12.62 7.66
N LEU A 242 -23.60 -11.39 7.36
CA LEU A 242 -23.58 -10.30 8.32
C LEU A 242 -24.97 -10.07 8.94
N TYR A 243 -26.04 -10.09 8.13
CA TYR A 243 -27.39 -9.89 8.65
C TYR A 243 -27.81 -10.96 9.68
N LEU A 244 -27.39 -12.21 9.46
CA LEU A 244 -27.59 -13.29 10.42
C LEU A 244 -26.74 -13.06 11.68
N TYR A 245 -25.47 -12.72 11.48
CA TYR A 245 -24.51 -12.51 12.56
C TYR A 245 -24.89 -11.34 13.48
N LEU A 246 -25.41 -10.23 12.94
CA LEU A 246 -25.81 -9.07 13.74
C LEU A 246 -26.94 -9.37 14.75
N LYS A 247 -27.67 -10.47 14.56
CA LYS A 247 -28.71 -10.94 15.50
C LYS A 247 -28.14 -11.67 16.72
N CYS A 248 -26.88 -12.10 16.68
CA CYS A 248 -26.22 -12.74 17.82
C CYS A 248 -26.14 -11.79 19.03
N GLN A 249 -26.12 -12.33 20.25
CA GLN A 249 -26.14 -11.52 21.47
C GLN A 249 -24.85 -10.71 21.65
N THR A 250 -23.71 -11.30 21.31
CA THR A 250 -22.38 -10.70 21.41
C THR A 250 -21.75 -10.55 20.03
N TYR A 251 -20.84 -9.59 19.90
CA TYR A 251 -20.06 -9.37 18.69
C TYR A 251 -18.59 -9.68 18.96
N ASP A 252 -18.00 -10.45 18.05
CA ASP A 252 -16.58 -10.73 17.98
C ASP A 252 -15.93 -9.70 17.04
N SER A 253 -14.90 -9.03 17.55
CA SER A 253 -14.22 -7.96 16.82
C SER A 253 -13.51 -8.48 15.57
N ARG A 254 -13.03 -9.74 15.58
CA ARG A 254 -12.35 -10.36 14.44
C ARG A 254 -13.32 -10.64 13.29
N THR A 255 -14.47 -11.21 13.60
CA THR A 255 -15.54 -11.48 12.62
C THR A 255 -16.07 -10.20 11.98
N LEU A 256 -16.34 -9.17 12.79
CA LEU A 256 -16.72 -7.85 12.27
C LEU A 256 -15.61 -7.22 11.41
N SER A 257 -14.35 -7.39 11.82
CA SER A 257 -13.19 -6.93 11.05
C SER A 257 -13.12 -7.61 9.68
N TYR A 258 -13.36 -8.93 9.59
CA TYR A 258 -13.41 -9.63 8.29
C TYR A 258 -14.49 -9.04 7.39
N VAL A 259 -15.68 -8.75 7.94
CA VAL A 259 -16.78 -8.18 7.15
C VAL A 259 -16.44 -6.77 6.65
N ILE A 260 -16.06 -5.87 7.54
CA ILE A 260 -15.80 -4.46 7.19
C ILE A 260 -14.60 -4.36 6.25
N ASN A 261 -13.52 -5.08 6.56
CA ASN A 261 -12.28 -5.01 5.78
C ASN A 261 -12.42 -5.68 4.41
N ALA A 262 -13.34 -6.63 4.21
CA ALA A 262 -13.64 -7.16 2.87
C ALA A 262 -14.02 -6.04 1.90
N PHE A 263 -14.88 -5.11 2.32
CA PHE A 263 -15.29 -3.97 1.51
C PHE A 263 -14.14 -2.98 1.33
N VAL A 264 -13.30 -2.77 2.35
CA VAL A 264 -12.10 -1.90 2.27
C VAL A 264 -11.13 -2.41 1.20
N TYR A 265 -10.74 -3.68 1.26
CA TYR A 265 -9.81 -4.29 0.28
C TYR A 265 -10.41 -4.43 -1.12
N ASN A 266 -11.73 -4.30 -1.27
CA ASN A 266 -12.40 -4.16 -2.57
C ASN A 266 -12.55 -2.70 -3.03
N TYR A 267 -11.93 -1.75 -2.33
CA TYR A 267 -11.94 -0.33 -2.65
C TYR A 267 -13.32 0.34 -2.48
N ASP A 268 -14.18 -0.17 -1.60
CA ASP A 268 -15.48 0.43 -1.24
C ASP A 268 -15.44 1.08 0.17
N VAL A 269 -14.45 1.95 0.40
CA VAL A 269 -14.16 2.53 1.73
C VAL A 269 -15.32 3.33 2.31
N GLN A 270 -16.02 4.12 1.49
CA GLN A 270 -17.18 4.89 1.98
C GLN A 270 -18.31 4.00 2.49
N PHE A 271 -18.53 2.86 1.82
CA PHE A 271 -19.51 1.88 2.30
C PHE A 271 -19.03 1.24 3.60
N SER A 272 -17.76 0.84 3.68
CA SER A 272 -17.15 0.32 4.92
C SER A 272 -17.29 1.29 6.09
N LYS A 273 -17.07 2.60 5.88
CA LYS A 273 -17.25 3.63 6.90
C LYS A 273 -18.70 3.68 7.40
N THR A 274 -19.67 3.70 6.49
CA THR A 274 -21.10 3.73 6.85
C THR A 274 -21.51 2.46 7.60
N LEU A 275 -20.98 1.31 7.18
CA LEU A 275 -21.20 0.04 7.85
C LEU A 275 -20.59 0.04 9.26
N PHE A 276 -19.37 0.56 9.42
CA PHE A 276 -18.70 0.70 10.71
C PHE A 276 -19.53 1.55 11.67
N ASP A 277 -19.97 2.73 11.22
CA ASP A 277 -20.86 3.63 11.98
C ASP A 277 -22.14 2.90 12.42
N SER A 278 -22.79 2.19 11.48
CA SER A 278 -24.00 1.40 11.77
C SER A 278 -23.75 0.33 12.84
N VAL A 279 -22.59 -0.34 12.83
CA VAL A 279 -22.22 -1.35 13.83
C VAL A 279 -22.00 -0.73 15.21
N VAL A 280 -21.32 0.42 15.27
CA VAL A 280 -21.13 1.18 16.52
C VAL A 280 -22.48 1.64 17.09
N ALA A 281 -23.37 2.15 16.23
CA ALA A 281 -24.71 2.60 16.60
C ALA A 281 -25.63 1.51 17.18
N MET A 282 -25.29 0.22 17.03
CA MET A 282 -26.02 -0.89 17.65
C MET A 282 -25.84 -0.96 19.18
N LYS A 283 -24.95 -0.14 19.76
CA LYS A 283 -24.71 0.01 21.21
C LYS A 283 -24.33 -1.28 21.94
N LYS A 284 -23.81 -2.29 21.22
CA LYS A 284 -23.23 -3.48 21.84
C LYS A 284 -21.75 -3.21 22.17
N PRO A 285 -21.18 -3.85 23.22
CA PRO A 285 -19.77 -3.69 23.54
C PRO A 285 -18.87 -4.09 22.35
N LEU A 286 -17.94 -3.21 21.99
CA LEU A 286 -16.98 -3.41 20.90
C LEU A 286 -15.55 -3.25 21.41
N SER A 287 -14.68 -4.21 21.05
CA SER A 287 -13.26 -4.18 21.41
C SER A 287 -12.43 -3.35 20.43
N GLU A 288 -11.38 -2.72 20.94
CA GLU A 288 -10.42 -1.87 20.21
C GLU A 288 -9.83 -2.53 18.96
N ALA A 289 -9.68 -3.85 18.97
CA ALA A 289 -9.14 -4.60 17.84
C ALA A 289 -9.90 -4.34 16.51
N LEU A 290 -11.20 -4.01 16.59
CA LEU A 290 -12.02 -3.66 15.43
C LEU A 290 -11.58 -2.34 14.78
N ILE A 291 -11.39 -1.28 15.56
CA ILE A 291 -10.93 0.00 15.02
C ILE A 291 -9.47 -0.12 14.54
N SER A 292 -8.63 -0.82 15.31
CA SER A 292 -7.23 -1.03 14.95
C SER A 292 -7.10 -1.72 13.58
N SER A 293 -7.83 -2.82 13.37
CA SER A 293 -7.80 -3.56 12.10
C SER A 293 -8.35 -2.74 10.93
N THR A 294 -9.42 -1.97 11.17
CA THR A 294 -10.09 -1.15 10.15
C THR A 294 -9.19 -0.01 9.69
N LEU A 295 -8.52 0.69 10.61
CA LEU A 295 -7.57 1.75 10.26
C LEU A 295 -6.37 1.21 9.50
N VAL A 296 -5.82 0.06 9.91
CA VAL A 296 -4.74 -0.61 9.17
C VAL A 296 -5.20 -0.92 7.74
N ALA A 297 -6.41 -1.45 7.55
CA ALA A 297 -6.96 -1.73 6.23
C ALA A 297 -7.13 -0.45 5.40
N PHE A 298 -7.65 0.64 6.00
CA PHE A 298 -7.79 1.95 5.34
C PHE A 298 -6.44 2.49 4.85
N VAL A 299 -5.39 2.40 5.67
CA VAL A 299 -4.03 2.80 5.28
C VAL A 299 -3.50 1.94 4.15
N LYS A 300 -3.70 0.62 4.19
CA LYS A 300 -3.23 -0.32 3.16
C LYS A 300 -3.82 -0.07 1.78
N VAL A 301 -5.09 0.35 1.70
CA VAL A 301 -5.74 0.67 0.41
C VAL A 301 -5.57 2.12 -0.03
N GLY A 302 -4.94 2.95 0.80
CA GLY A 302 -4.76 4.39 0.53
C GLY A 302 -6.06 5.17 0.60
N ALA A 303 -6.89 4.87 1.61
CA ALA A 303 -8.09 5.64 1.92
C ALA A 303 -7.76 7.11 2.18
N LEU A 304 -8.73 7.99 1.93
CA LEU A 304 -8.64 9.40 2.28
C LEU A 304 -8.53 9.57 3.80
N TYR A 305 -7.67 10.50 4.24
CA TYR A 305 -7.42 10.77 5.66
C TYR A 305 -8.71 11.07 6.43
N ASP A 306 -9.64 11.80 5.81
CA ASP A 306 -10.93 12.15 6.42
C ASP A 306 -11.70 10.91 6.88
N ASN A 307 -11.67 9.83 6.09
CA ASN A 307 -12.33 8.57 6.47
C ASN A 307 -11.68 7.91 7.69
N LEU A 308 -10.36 7.99 7.83
CA LEU A 308 -9.65 7.46 9.00
C LEU A 308 -10.00 8.28 10.25
N TYR A 309 -9.97 9.60 10.12
CA TYR A 309 -10.29 10.51 11.22
C TYR A 309 -11.74 10.36 11.66
N ASP A 310 -12.70 10.29 10.74
CA ASP A 310 -14.12 10.15 11.04
C ASP A 310 -14.43 8.85 11.79
N VAL A 311 -13.91 7.71 11.32
CA VAL A 311 -14.08 6.41 12.00
C VAL A 311 -13.50 6.46 13.41
N PHE A 312 -12.36 7.14 13.58
CA PHE A 312 -11.74 7.31 14.88
C PHE A 312 -12.53 8.22 15.82
N GLN A 313 -13.09 9.32 15.30
CA GLN A 313 -13.96 10.19 16.08
C GLN A 313 -15.24 9.48 16.54
N ILE A 314 -15.91 8.74 15.64
CA ILE A 314 -17.10 7.94 15.97
C ILE A 314 -16.80 6.99 17.13
N TRP A 315 -15.65 6.32 17.09
CA TRP A 315 -15.23 5.39 18.13
C TRP A 315 -15.01 6.08 19.49
N LEU A 316 -14.31 7.22 19.50
CA LEU A 316 -14.06 7.97 20.74
C LEU A 316 -15.34 8.53 21.38
N THR A 317 -16.32 8.91 20.58
CA THR A 317 -17.57 9.51 21.09
C THR A 317 -18.61 8.49 21.54
N SER A 318 -18.34 7.20 21.37
CA SER A 318 -19.32 6.13 21.61
C SER A 318 -19.06 5.40 22.93
N ASP A 319 -20.06 5.37 23.81
CA ASP A 319 -19.93 4.79 25.15
C ASP A 319 -19.75 3.26 25.16
N ASN A 320 -20.04 2.57 24.06
CA ASN A 320 -19.94 1.12 23.91
C ASN A 320 -18.59 0.64 23.34
N CYS A 321 -17.65 1.55 23.12
CA CYS A 321 -16.36 1.28 22.52
C CYS A 321 -15.23 1.29 23.57
N GLU A 322 -14.33 0.31 23.50
CA GLU A 322 -13.13 0.28 24.32
C GLU A 322 -12.16 1.42 23.98
N SER A 323 -11.39 1.93 24.95
CA SER A 323 -10.38 2.96 24.70
C SER A 323 -9.32 2.50 23.68
N PRO A 324 -8.99 3.32 22.67
CA PRO A 324 -7.94 3.00 21.68
C PRO A 324 -6.58 2.74 22.34
N TYR A 325 -5.86 1.72 21.87
CA TYR A 325 -4.53 1.42 22.40
C TYR A 325 -3.45 2.33 21.78
N PRO A 326 -2.29 2.50 22.46
CA PRO A 326 -1.22 3.40 21.98
C PRO A 326 -0.75 3.10 20.56
N LYS A 327 -0.76 1.83 20.14
CA LYS A 327 -0.42 1.43 18.76
C LYS A 327 -1.37 2.05 17.73
N THR A 328 -2.67 2.04 18.01
CA THR A 328 -3.70 2.57 17.11
C THR A 328 -3.66 4.09 17.07
N VAL A 329 -3.40 4.73 18.23
CA VAL A 329 -3.16 6.18 18.30
C VAL A 329 -1.88 6.57 17.55
N ALA A 330 -0.79 5.81 17.66
CA ALA A 330 0.44 6.05 16.93
C ALA A 330 0.23 5.96 15.40
N LEU A 331 -0.60 5.03 14.91
CA LEU A 331 -0.99 4.96 13.50
C LEU A 331 -1.74 6.23 13.07
N LEU A 332 -2.70 6.69 13.88
CA LEU A 332 -3.45 7.92 13.61
C LEU A 332 -2.53 9.14 13.58
N VAL A 333 -1.58 9.23 14.52
CA VAL A 333 -0.54 10.27 14.56
C VAL A 333 0.25 10.24 13.26
N GLU A 334 0.81 9.09 12.86
CA GLU A 334 1.58 8.96 11.62
C GLU A 334 0.78 9.45 10.40
N GLN A 335 -0.49 9.05 10.27
CA GLN A 335 -1.32 9.48 9.13
C GLN A 335 -1.73 10.96 9.20
N THR A 336 -1.98 11.49 10.40
CA THR A 336 -2.30 12.91 10.60
C THR A 336 -1.11 13.79 10.28
N TYR A 337 0.09 13.39 10.70
CA TYR A 337 1.31 14.08 10.33
C TYR A 337 1.62 13.96 8.83
N LYS A 338 1.09 12.96 8.14
CA LYS A 338 1.31 12.81 6.70
C LYS A 338 0.30 13.55 5.84
N PHE A 339 -0.95 13.64 6.26
CA PHE A 339 -2.05 14.12 5.41
C PHE A 339 -2.96 15.16 6.07
N GLY A 340 -2.92 15.28 7.38
CA GLY A 340 -3.69 16.25 8.16
C GLY A 340 -3.14 17.67 8.03
N THR A 341 -4.01 18.62 8.32
CA THR A 341 -3.70 20.04 8.51
C THR A 341 -3.01 20.26 9.85
N GLU A 342 -2.43 21.44 10.05
CA GLU A 342 -1.86 21.85 11.34
C GLU A 342 -2.90 21.82 12.46
N LYS A 343 -4.15 22.23 12.16
CA LYS A 343 -5.26 22.18 13.11
C LYS A 343 -5.59 20.75 13.53
N GLU A 344 -5.69 19.84 12.57
CA GLU A 344 -5.94 18.41 12.85
C GLU A 344 -4.77 17.78 13.62
N THR A 345 -3.54 18.17 13.32
CA THR A 345 -2.34 17.74 14.06
C THR A 345 -2.43 18.16 15.52
N ALA A 346 -2.76 19.43 15.80
CA ALA A 346 -2.92 19.93 17.16
C ALA A 346 -4.06 19.24 17.93
N LEU A 347 -5.15 18.86 17.25
CA LEU A 347 -6.24 18.10 17.86
C LEU A 347 -5.80 16.69 18.27
N VAL A 348 -5.05 16.01 17.40
CA VAL A 348 -4.52 14.67 17.70
C VAL A 348 -3.46 14.73 18.81
N ASP A 349 -2.65 15.79 18.88
CA ASP A 349 -1.69 15.95 19.98
C ASP A 349 -2.37 16.18 21.33
N LYS A 350 -3.45 16.98 21.38
CA LYS A 350 -4.29 17.12 22.58
C LYS A 350 -4.99 15.82 22.97
N LEU A 351 -5.36 14.98 21.99
CA LEU A 351 -5.90 13.66 22.28
C LEU A 351 -4.85 12.76 22.93
N CYS A 352 -3.61 12.78 22.46
CA CYS A 352 -2.52 12.03 23.08
C CYS A 352 -2.24 12.49 24.53
N GLU A 353 -2.41 13.78 24.82
CA GLU A 353 -2.38 14.32 26.19
C GLU A 353 -3.54 13.76 27.03
N ALA A 354 -4.77 13.82 26.51
CA ALA A 354 -5.96 13.36 27.23
C ALA A 354 -5.96 11.85 27.54
N LEU A 355 -5.32 11.04 26.68
CA LEU A 355 -5.18 9.60 26.86
C LEU A 355 -3.90 9.18 27.61
N ASP A 356 -3.09 10.15 28.07
CA ASP A 356 -1.79 9.92 28.73
C ASP A 356 -0.78 9.10 27.90
N TYR A 357 -0.78 9.31 26.57
CA TYR A 357 0.09 8.59 25.63
C TYR A 357 1.30 9.42 25.16
N ASN A 358 1.52 10.62 25.70
CA ASN A 358 2.64 11.48 25.33
C ASN A 358 4.02 10.85 25.56
N ASN A 359 4.14 10.06 26.62
CA ASN A 359 5.38 9.36 26.98
C ASN A 359 5.44 7.94 26.39
N ASN A 360 4.45 7.54 25.59
CA ASN A 360 4.45 6.23 24.96
C ASN A 360 5.45 6.21 23.80
N SER A 361 6.35 5.22 23.79
CA SER A 361 7.41 5.09 22.80
C SER A 361 6.91 5.01 21.36
N LEU A 362 5.77 4.37 21.09
CA LEU A 362 5.22 4.28 19.73
C LEU A 362 4.76 5.65 19.21
N VAL A 363 4.12 6.44 20.08
CA VAL A 363 3.64 7.79 19.75
C VAL A 363 4.82 8.75 19.58
N GLN A 364 5.82 8.67 20.47
CA GLN A 364 7.04 9.47 20.36
C GLN A 364 7.80 9.16 19.06
N MET A 365 7.99 7.88 18.73
CA MET A 365 8.59 7.49 17.46
C MET A 365 7.84 8.05 16.25
N ALA A 366 6.50 7.97 16.25
CA ALA A 366 5.70 8.50 15.15
C ALA A 366 5.85 10.03 15.01
N ARG A 367 5.92 10.76 16.13
CA ARG A 367 6.16 12.22 16.17
C ARG A 367 7.57 12.57 15.68
N ASP A 368 8.59 11.91 16.20
CA ASP A 368 10.00 12.19 15.86
C ASP A 368 10.26 11.95 14.37
N GLN A 369 9.83 10.79 13.86
CA GLN A 369 9.94 10.46 12.44
C GLN A 369 9.21 11.48 11.56
N SER A 370 8.01 11.89 11.97
CA SER A 370 7.20 12.87 11.23
C SER A 370 7.82 14.27 11.24
N ARG A 371 8.37 14.70 12.37
CA ARG A 371 9.06 15.98 12.51
C ARG A 371 10.28 16.05 11.59
N ILE A 372 11.08 14.98 11.55
CA ILE A 372 12.24 14.87 10.66
C ILE A 372 11.79 14.92 9.19
N LEU A 373 10.68 14.26 8.83
CA LEU A 373 10.17 14.27 7.47
C LEU A 373 9.70 15.64 6.99
N ARG A 374 9.03 16.39 7.86
CA ARG A 374 8.44 17.71 7.54
C ARG A 374 9.46 18.86 7.50
N ARG A 375 10.70 18.65 7.97
CA ARG A 375 11.74 19.70 8.05
C ARG A 375 12.04 20.38 6.72
N ASP A 376 11.96 19.64 5.62
CA ASP A 376 12.30 20.14 4.28
C ASP A 376 11.63 19.28 3.19
N PRO A 377 11.64 19.67 1.90
CA PRO A 377 10.95 18.92 0.84
C PRO A 377 11.75 17.76 0.24
N ASN A 378 13.01 17.54 0.64
CA ASN A 378 13.85 16.50 0.03
C ASN A 378 13.45 15.09 0.47
N GLN A 379 13.72 14.11 -0.39
CA GLN A 379 13.41 12.71 -0.09
C GLN A 379 14.34 12.18 1.02
N LYS A 380 15.64 12.51 0.95
CA LYS A 380 16.61 12.19 1.99
C LYS A 380 16.77 13.31 3.01
N LYS A 381 16.85 12.93 4.28
CA LYS A 381 16.89 13.79 5.47
C LYS A 381 18.23 13.71 6.17
N SER A 382 18.75 14.88 6.52
CA SER A 382 19.87 15.03 7.45
C SER A 382 19.35 15.04 8.88
N LEU A 383 19.96 14.24 9.75
CA LEU A 383 19.67 14.26 11.19
C LEU A 383 20.55 15.30 11.88
N THR A 384 19.97 16.00 12.84
CA THR A 384 20.67 16.89 13.77
C THR A 384 21.12 16.11 15.01
N SER A 385 22.05 16.66 15.79
CA SER A 385 22.45 16.08 17.07
C SER A 385 21.26 15.88 18.02
N ASP A 386 20.32 16.83 18.02
CA ASP A 386 19.12 16.77 18.85
C ASP A 386 18.18 15.63 18.43
N ASP A 387 18.07 15.35 17.12
CA ASP A 387 17.30 14.21 16.64
C ASP A 387 17.91 12.90 17.19
N VAL A 388 19.23 12.76 17.13
CA VAL A 388 19.92 11.57 17.63
C VAL A 388 19.74 11.42 19.14
N ASN A 389 19.82 12.51 19.90
CA ASN A 389 19.60 12.49 21.34
C ASN A 389 18.19 12.01 21.69
N GLN A 390 17.16 12.53 21.04
CA GLN A 390 15.78 12.12 21.29
C GLN A 390 15.51 10.67 20.89
N ILE A 391 16.05 10.23 19.76
CA ILE A 391 15.98 8.83 19.34
C ILE A 391 16.56 7.92 20.44
N LEU A 392 17.73 8.28 21.00
CA LEU A 392 18.35 7.55 22.09
C LEU A 392 17.58 7.65 23.43
N GLU A 393 16.94 8.79 23.71
CA GLU A 393 16.06 8.96 24.88
C GLU A 393 14.88 7.99 24.82
N VAL A 394 14.20 7.89 23.68
CA VAL A 394 13.11 6.92 23.46
C VAL A 394 13.63 5.49 23.67
N ARG A 395 14.82 5.17 23.15
CA ARG A 395 15.45 3.85 23.39
C ARG A 395 15.67 3.58 24.87
N ASN A 396 16.22 4.55 25.61
CA ASN A 396 16.55 4.41 27.02
C ASN A 396 15.28 4.23 27.89
N ALA A 397 14.17 4.86 27.51
CA ALA A 397 12.89 4.71 28.17
C ALA A 397 12.29 3.29 28.06
N LEU A 398 12.70 2.49 27.07
CA LEU A 398 12.18 1.12 26.85
C LEU A 398 12.78 0.09 27.82
N GLY A 399 13.85 0.43 28.54
CA GLY A 399 14.55 -0.48 29.45
C GLY A 399 15.02 -1.76 28.74
N ASN A 400 14.85 -2.92 29.39
CA ASN A 400 15.33 -4.22 28.92
C ASN A 400 14.27 -5.07 28.18
N SER A 401 13.14 -4.48 27.78
CA SER A 401 12.10 -5.23 27.07
C SER A 401 12.55 -5.60 25.66
N LYS A 402 12.95 -6.87 25.46
CA LYS A 402 13.43 -7.37 24.16
C LYS A 402 12.43 -7.15 23.03
N HIS A 403 11.13 -7.32 23.29
CA HIS A 403 10.10 -7.11 22.28
C HIS A 403 9.96 -5.63 21.91
N ALA A 404 9.90 -4.72 22.89
CA ALA A 404 9.77 -3.29 22.63
C ALA A 404 11.02 -2.72 21.93
N LEU A 405 12.22 -3.15 22.35
CA LEU A 405 13.48 -2.82 21.70
C LEU A 405 13.51 -3.32 20.24
N LYS A 406 13.04 -4.54 19.98
CA LYS A 406 12.92 -5.06 18.61
C LYS A 406 12.02 -4.17 17.74
N VAL A 407 10.82 -3.82 18.23
CA VAL A 407 9.88 -2.95 17.50
C VAL A 407 10.49 -1.57 17.24
N TYR A 408 11.16 -1.00 18.24
CA TYR A 408 11.87 0.26 18.13
C TYR A 408 12.95 0.22 17.04
N TYR A 409 13.82 -0.79 17.06
CA TYR A 409 14.91 -0.92 16.10
C TYR A 409 14.40 -1.17 14.68
N GLU A 410 13.40 -2.04 14.51
CA GLU A 410 12.78 -2.30 13.20
C GLU A 410 12.12 -1.04 12.62
N SER A 411 11.46 -0.23 13.47
CA SER A 411 10.86 1.05 13.07
C SER A 411 11.91 2.02 12.52
N TYR A 412 12.99 2.26 13.28
CA TYR A 412 14.04 3.19 12.86
C TYR A 412 14.89 2.67 11.69
N ILE A 413 15.14 1.36 11.58
CA ILE A 413 15.82 0.78 10.40
C ILE A 413 14.99 1.04 9.13
N ARG A 414 13.67 0.84 9.17
CA ARG A 414 12.81 1.15 8.03
C ARG A 414 12.81 2.64 7.72
N PHE A 415 12.69 3.49 8.74
CA PHE A 415 12.69 4.94 8.60
C PHE A 415 13.99 5.44 7.96
N PHE A 416 15.15 5.08 8.52
CA PHE A 416 16.46 5.48 8.01
C PHE A 416 16.78 4.83 6.66
N GLY A 417 16.39 3.57 6.44
CA GLY A 417 16.51 2.92 5.15
C GLY A 417 15.81 3.70 4.05
N LYS A 418 14.60 4.21 4.32
CA LYS A 418 13.83 4.97 3.34
C LYS A 418 14.30 6.42 3.19
N TYR A 419 14.51 7.13 4.30
CA TYR A 419 14.64 8.58 4.30
C TYR A 419 16.01 9.10 4.72
N CYS A 420 16.95 8.27 5.16
CA CYS A 420 18.28 8.71 5.58
C CYS A 420 19.39 7.94 4.86
N THR A 421 20.63 8.16 5.32
CA THR A 421 21.87 7.55 4.83
C THR A 421 22.13 6.18 5.48
N MET A 422 22.96 5.36 4.82
CA MET A 422 23.38 4.05 5.34
C MET A 422 24.13 4.16 6.68
N THR A 423 24.83 5.26 6.93
CA THR A 423 25.52 5.52 8.21
C THR A 423 24.56 5.45 9.40
N MET A 424 23.34 5.96 9.26
CA MET A 424 22.33 5.93 10.33
C MET A 424 21.74 4.53 10.52
N VAL A 425 21.58 3.77 9.44
CA VAL A 425 21.21 2.36 9.52
C VAL A 425 22.29 1.57 10.27
N GLN A 426 23.57 1.80 9.97
CA GLN A 426 24.70 1.16 10.66
C GLN A 426 24.77 1.53 12.15
N LEU A 427 24.47 2.78 12.50
CA LEU A 427 24.37 3.22 13.90
C LEU A 427 23.32 2.39 14.65
N ILE A 428 22.11 2.28 14.09
CA ILE A 428 21.05 1.50 14.71
C ILE A 428 21.40 0.01 14.80
N LEU A 429 22.01 -0.57 13.77
CA LEU A 429 22.46 -1.97 13.81
C LEU A 429 23.52 -2.20 14.90
N LYS A 430 24.39 -1.23 15.15
CA LYS A 430 25.39 -1.28 16.23
C LYS A 430 24.72 -1.28 17.61
N GLU A 431 23.74 -0.41 17.83
CA GLU A 431 22.97 -0.37 19.08
C GLU A 431 22.13 -1.63 19.28
N MET A 432 21.47 -2.11 18.22
CA MET A 432 20.73 -3.37 18.22
C MET A 432 21.61 -4.57 18.62
N LYS A 433 22.87 -4.60 18.16
CA LYS A 433 23.85 -5.63 18.55
C LYS A 433 24.30 -5.48 20.01
N LYS A 434 24.50 -4.26 20.51
CA LYS A 434 24.82 -4.02 21.94
C LYS A 434 23.72 -4.55 22.85
N ASP A 435 22.47 -4.38 22.42
CA ASP A 435 21.28 -4.85 23.14
C ASP A 435 20.97 -6.33 22.93
N GLN A 436 21.84 -7.05 22.20
CA GLN A 436 21.71 -8.48 21.91
C GLN A 436 20.38 -8.84 21.22
N ILE A 437 19.83 -7.93 20.41
CA ILE A 437 18.64 -8.18 19.62
C ILE A 437 19.07 -8.74 18.24
N PRO A 438 18.64 -9.94 17.84
CA PRO A 438 19.00 -10.51 16.55
C PRO A 438 18.33 -9.75 15.41
N ILE A 439 19.06 -9.56 14.30
CA ILE A 439 18.53 -8.90 13.09
C ILE A 439 17.43 -9.77 12.50
N SER A 440 16.22 -9.23 12.43
CA SER A 440 15.06 -9.92 11.88
C SER A 440 15.04 -9.88 10.36
N LYS A 441 14.24 -10.77 9.75
CA LYS A 441 13.95 -10.72 8.31
C LYS A 441 13.46 -9.33 7.86
N PHE A 442 12.55 -8.73 8.62
CA PHE A 442 12.02 -7.40 8.32
C PHE A 442 13.11 -6.31 8.25
N ALA A 443 14.11 -6.38 9.15
CA ALA A 443 15.24 -5.46 9.13
C ALA A 443 16.12 -5.68 7.88
N TYR A 444 16.41 -6.94 7.52
CA TYR A 444 17.11 -7.28 6.27
C TYR A 444 16.37 -6.77 5.03
N ASP A 445 15.05 -7.01 4.94
CA ASP A 445 14.21 -6.54 3.84
C ASP A 445 14.24 -5.01 3.72
N SER A 446 14.21 -4.31 4.85
CA SER A 446 14.31 -2.85 4.89
C SER A 446 15.65 -2.33 4.36
N ILE A 447 16.75 -3.03 4.66
CA ILE A 447 18.10 -2.70 4.15
C ILE A 447 18.21 -3.01 2.65
N ILE A 448 17.65 -4.12 2.19
CA ILE A 448 17.60 -4.43 0.76
C ILE A 448 16.85 -3.33 0.00
N GLN A 449 15.67 -2.94 0.49
CA GLN A 449 14.88 -1.86 -0.10
C GLN A 449 15.65 -0.53 -0.14
N HIS A 450 16.49 -0.24 0.87
CA HIS A 450 17.39 0.91 0.82
C HIS A 450 18.33 0.85 -0.38
N TYR A 451 19.02 -0.27 -0.61
CA TYR A 451 19.94 -0.39 -1.75
C TYR A 451 19.23 -0.33 -3.10
N VAL A 452 18.03 -0.93 -3.21
CA VAL A 452 17.19 -0.87 -4.43
C VAL A 452 16.70 0.56 -4.70
N ALA A 453 16.32 1.31 -3.66
CA ALA A 453 15.83 2.69 -3.80
C ALA A 453 16.95 3.67 -4.19
N ASN A 454 18.18 3.42 -3.74
CA ASN A 454 19.35 4.26 -4.02
C ASN A 454 20.20 3.78 -5.22
N SER A 455 19.73 2.80 -6.00
CA SER A 455 20.44 2.28 -7.18
C SER A 455 21.85 1.76 -6.86
N LYS A 456 21.99 0.92 -5.82
CA LYS A 456 23.28 0.37 -5.36
C LYS A 456 23.34 -1.15 -5.54
N PHE A 457 23.40 -1.61 -6.79
CA PHE A 457 23.37 -3.04 -7.14
C PHE A 457 24.53 -3.84 -6.55
N VAL A 458 25.78 -3.35 -6.66
CA VAL A 458 26.96 -4.11 -6.21
C VAL A 458 26.94 -4.33 -4.70
N GLN A 459 26.59 -3.29 -3.94
CA GLN A 459 26.45 -3.36 -2.49
C GLN A 459 25.31 -4.30 -2.10
N LEU A 460 24.18 -4.24 -2.82
CA LEU A 460 23.05 -5.16 -2.60
C LEU A 460 23.46 -6.61 -2.82
N SER A 461 24.08 -6.94 -3.95
CA SER A 461 24.48 -8.31 -4.30
C SER A 461 25.44 -8.89 -3.24
N LYS A 462 26.45 -8.11 -2.83
CA LYS A 462 27.38 -8.49 -1.75
C LYS A 462 26.69 -8.66 -0.40
N PHE A 463 25.73 -7.80 -0.08
CA PHE A 463 24.95 -7.89 1.16
C PHE A 463 24.08 -9.15 1.19
N MET A 464 23.41 -9.46 0.07
CA MET A 464 22.58 -10.64 -0.07
C MET A 464 23.40 -11.93 0.04
N ASP A 465 24.54 -12.00 -0.62
CA ASP A 465 25.45 -13.15 -0.58
C ASP A 465 26.06 -13.38 0.81
N ARG A 466 26.52 -12.32 1.47
CA ARG A 466 27.27 -12.46 2.73
C ARG A 466 26.40 -12.66 3.96
N PHE A 467 25.21 -12.06 3.96
CA PHE A 467 24.35 -11.98 5.14
C PHE A 467 22.98 -12.62 4.87
N VAL A 468 22.22 -12.11 3.90
CA VAL A 468 20.80 -12.49 3.75
C VAL A 468 20.65 -13.99 3.45
N SER A 469 21.43 -14.52 2.51
CA SER A 469 21.37 -15.93 2.08
C SER A 469 21.68 -16.93 3.18
N LYS A 470 22.46 -16.54 4.19
CA LYS A 470 22.89 -17.41 5.28
C LYS A 470 21.90 -17.47 6.43
N TYR A 471 21.07 -16.44 6.60
CA TYR A 471 20.20 -16.28 7.76
C TYR A 471 18.71 -16.30 7.42
N ILE A 472 18.33 -16.16 6.15
CA ILE A 472 16.93 -16.11 5.73
C ILE A 472 16.71 -17.11 4.60
N ASN A 473 15.57 -17.81 4.63
CA ASN A 473 15.14 -18.64 3.51
C ASN A 473 14.83 -17.80 2.28
N PHE A 474 15.14 -18.36 1.11
CA PHE A 474 14.90 -17.74 -0.17
C PHE A 474 13.41 -17.50 -0.43
N GLU A 475 13.09 -16.31 -0.94
CA GLU A 475 11.77 -15.93 -1.44
C GLU A 475 11.87 -15.31 -2.85
N PRO A 476 10.90 -15.57 -3.75
CA PRO A 476 10.89 -15.05 -5.12
C PRO A 476 11.05 -13.53 -5.24
N ILE A 477 10.62 -12.77 -4.22
CA ILE A 477 10.74 -11.31 -4.20
C ILE A 477 12.19 -10.81 -4.29
N TYR A 478 13.16 -11.58 -3.77
CA TYR A 478 14.57 -11.21 -3.80
C TYR A 478 15.13 -11.16 -5.23
N ILE A 479 14.61 -12.01 -6.14
CA ILE A 479 14.97 -11.95 -7.56
C ILE A 479 14.51 -10.62 -8.16
N LYS A 480 13.26 -10.21 -7.88
CA LYS A 480 12.72 -8.93 -8.36
C LYS A 480 13.54 -7.74 -7.83
N GLN A 481 13.89 -7.76 -6.55
CA GLN A 481 14.68 -6.69 -5.93
C GLN A 481 16.07 -6.57 -6.56
N LEU A 482 16.75 -7.69 -6.80
CA LEU A 482 18.05 -7.73 -7.47
C LEU A 482 17.96 -7.25 -8.92
N PHE A 483 16.94 -7.71 -9.65
CA PHE A 483 16.65 -7.27 -11.03
C PHE A 483 16.40 -5.76 -11.10
N GLU A 484 15.54 -5.23 -10.22
CA GLU A 484 15.21 -3.81 -10.17
C GLU A 484 16.42 -2.95 -9.83
N ALA A 485 17.24 -3.38 -8.85
CA ALA A 485 18.48 -2.69 -8.51
C ALA A 485 19.45 -2.64 -9.70
N PHE A 486 19.59 -3.74 -10.45
CA PHE A 486 20.44 -3.77 -11.63
C PHE A 486 19.98 -2.77 -12.69
N ILE A 487 18.70 -2.83 -13.10
CA ILE A 487 18.16 -1.93 -14.14
C ILE A 487 18.26 -0.46 -13.75
N LYS A 488 18.11 -0.13 -12.46
CA LYS A 488 18.27 1.24 -11.95
C LYS A 488 19.72 1.72 -11.90
N THR A 489 20.67 0.82 -11.65
CA THR A 489 22.10 1.13 -11.52
C THR A 489 22.77 1.20 -12.90
N TYR A 490 22.47 0.23 -13.76
CA TYR A 490 23.10 0.01 -15.07
C TYR A 490 22.05 -0.04 -16.20
N PRO A 491 21.26 1.03 -16.43
CA PRO A 491 20.17 1.00 -17.40
C PRO A 491 20.64 0.75 -18.85
N TYR A 492 21.90 1.02 -19.17
CA TYR A 492 22.51 0.81 -20.49
C TYR A 492 22.87 -0.65 -20.78
N HIS A 493 23.05 -1.48 -19.76
CA HIS A 493 23.16 -2.94 -19.90
C HIS A 493 21.81 -3.66 -19.74
N GLY A 494 20.71 -2.91 -19.64
CA GLY A 494 19.41 -3.46 -19.28
C GLY A 494 18.88 -4.51 -20.26
N GLU A 495 19.07 -4.34 -21.57
CA GLU A 495 18.62 -5.32 -22.58
C GLU A 495 19.44 -6.62 -22.52
N GLU A 496 20.78 -6.51 -22.44
CA GLU A 496 21.68 -7.66 -22.31
C GLU A 496 21.39 -8.45 -21.02
N PHE A 497 21.18 -7.74 -19.91
CA PHE A 497 20.80 -8.34 -18.64
C PHE A 497 19.43 -9.02 -18.71
N MET A 498 18.43 -8.40 -19.34
CA MET A 498 17.10 -8.99 -19.51
C MET A 498 17.16 -10.30 -20.30
N HIS A 499 17.96 -10.35 -21.37
CA HIS A 499 18.17 -11.58 -22.14
C HIS A 499 18.78 -12.69 -21.28
N THR A 500 19.90 -12.39 -20.61
CA THR A 500 20.59 -13.32 -19.72
C THR A 500 19.70 -13.79 -18.57
N PHE A 501 18.91 -12.87 -18.00
CA PHE A 501 17.93 -13.16 -16.96
C PHE A 501 16.83 -14.11 -17.45
N HIS A 502 16.30 -13.88 -18.64
CA HIS A 502 15.27 -14.75 -19.21
C HIS A 502 15.81 -16.16 -19.45
N GLU A 503 17.02 -16.28 -20.01
CA GLU A 503 17.66 -17.59 -20.17
C GLU A 503 17.86 -18.30 -18.83
N TRP A 504 18.37 -17.59 -17.82
CA TRP A 504 18.56 -18.14 -16.48
C TRP A 504 17.23 -18.61 -15.89
N LEU A 505 16.17 -17.79 -15.99
CA LEU A 505 14.84 -18.11 -15.47
C LEU A 505 14.24 -19.37 -16.11
N GLN A 506 14.43 -19.55 -17.43
CA GLN A 506 13.96 -20.75 -18.13
C GLN A 506 14.76 -21.99 -17.72
N LYS A 507 16.09 -21.90 -17.69
CA LYS A 507 17.02 -23.00 -17.37
C LYS A 507 17.00 -23.41 -15.89
N ASN A 508 16.51 -22.57 -14.99
CA ASN A 508 16.51 -22.87 -13.55
C ASN A 508 15.49 -23.96 -13.19
N GLU A 509 15.95 -25.16 -12.87
CA GLU A 509 15.10 -26.30 -12.48
C GLU A 509 14.53 -26.16 -11.06
N ASN A 510 15.19 -25.35 -10.23
CA ASN A 510 14.79 -25.11 -8.85
C ASN A 510 13.67 -24.06 -8.70
N LEU A 511 13.02 -23.64 -9.77
CA LEU A 511 11.83 -22.78 -9.73
C LEU A 511 10.65 -23.49 -10.39
N SER A 512 9.48 -23.46 -9.75
CA SER A 512 8.26 -24.01 -10.33
C SER A 512 7.77 -23.18 -11.53
N ALA A 513 6.97 -23.77 -12.42
CA ALA A 513 6.45 -23.08 -13.61
C ALA A 513 5.64 -21.81 -13.27
N GLU A 514 4.87 -21.86 -12.17
CA GLU A 514 4.12 -20.71 -11.66
C GLU A 514 5.06 -19.59 -11.20
N GLU A 515 6.09 -19.91 -10.40
CA GLU A 515 7.08 -18.92 -9.93
C GLU A 515 7.79 -18.26 -11.10
N LYS A 516 8.22 -19.03 -12.10
CA LYS A 516 8.83 -18.51 -13.33
C LYS A 516 7.90 -17.53 -14.04
N THR A 517 6.61 -17.86 -14.12
CA THR A 517 5.61 -17.01 -14.79
C THR A 517 5.41 -15.69 -14.04
N ILE A 518 5.24 -15.74 -12.71
CA ILE A 518 5.03 -14.53 -11.89
C ILE A 518 6.29 -13.66 -11.90
N ILE A 519 7.48 -14.25 -11.72
CA ILE A 519 8.77 -13.54 -11.79
C ILE A 519 8.95 -12.88 -13.17
N GLY A 520 8.69 -13.61 -14.26
CA GLY A 520 8.80 -13.06 -15.61
C GLY A 520 7.79 -11.96 -15.92
N HIS A 521 6.62 -11.98 -15.29
CA HIS A 521 5.62 -10.92 -15.39
C HIS A 521 6.04 -9.65 -14.62
N GLU A 522 6.62 -9.81 -13.44
CA GLU A 522 7.06 -8.70 -12.58
C GLU A 522 8.39 -8.07 -13.02
N CYS A 523 9.29 -8.85 -13.61
CA CYS A 523 10.60 -8.40 -14.09
C CYS A 523 10.55 -8.08 -15.59
N GLN A 524 9.95 -6.94 -15.94
CA GLN A 524 9.89 -6.45 -17.32
C GLN A 524 10.54 -5.08 -17.45
N ILE A 525 11.16 -4.84 -18.61
CA ILE A 525 11.76 -3.55 -18.96
C ILE A 525 10.99 -2.86 -20.08
N THR A 526 11.15 -1.54 -20.14
CA THR A 526 10.72 -0.68 -21.23
C THR A 526 11.92 0.10 -21.73
N THR A 527 12.07 0.17 -23.04
CA THR A 527 13.13 0.93 -23.70
C THR A 527 12.64 2.34 -24.00
N ASN A 528 13.44 3.32 -23.62
CA ASN A 528 13.17 4.74 -23.74
C ASN A 528 14.30 5.39 -24.56
N GLY A 529 14.00 6.43 -25.34
CA GLY A 529 15.02 7.20 -26.08
C GLY A 529 15.93 8.09 -25.19
N SER A 530 16.06 7.80 -23.90
CA SER A 530 16.88 8.56 -22.95
C SER A 530 18.33 8.09 -23.03
N LYS A 531 19.28 9.02 -23.19
CA LYS A 531 20.72 8.68 -23.17
C LYS A 531 21.23 8.26 -21.79
N MET A 532 20.61 8.74 -20.72
CA MET A 532 21.02 8.44 -19.35
C MET A 532 20.34 7.17 -18.81
N THR A 533 19.09 6.94 -19.23
CA THR A 533 18.24 5.85 -18.76
C THR A 533 17.55 5.15 -19.94
N PRO A 534 18.33 4.49 -20.82
CA PRO A 534 17.80 3.85 -22.03
C PRO A 534 16.82 2.73 -21.70
N CYS A 535 17.07 1.96 -20.63
CA CYS A 535 16.09 1.01 -20.08
C CYS A 535 15.53 1.53 -18.75
N ALA A 536 14.27 1.20 -18.49
CA ALA A 536 13.64 1.37 -17.19
C ALA A 536 12.68 0.22 -16.90
N MET A 537 12.44 -0.06 -15.62
CA MET A 537 11.39 -1.00 -15.21
C MET A 537 10.05 -0.61 -15.84
N LYS A 538 9.37 -1.60 -16.44
CA LYS A 538 8.04 -1.42 -16.99
C LYS A 538 7.08 -1.10 -15.84
N ARG A 539 6.71 0.17 -15.71
CA ARG A 539 5.65 0.59 -14.80
C ARG A 539 4.33 0.12 -15.40
N LYS A 540 3.65 -0.80 -14.73
CA LYS A 540 2.28 -1.11 -15.10
C LYS A 540 1.41 0.08 -14.64
N VAL A 541 0.77 0.75 -15.59
CA VAL A 541 -0.10 1.88 -15.32
C VAL A 541 -1.53 1.34 -15.25
N LEU A 542 -2.24 1.62 -14.15
CA LEU A 542 -3.58 1.08 -13.82
C LEU A 542 -3.60 -0.42 -13.43
N GLU A 543 -2.63 -0.90 -12.64
CA GLU A 543 -2.58 -2.30 -12.15
C GLU A 543 -3.81 -2.71 -11.36
N ASN A 544 -4.35 -1.77 -10.58
CA ASN A 544 -5.44 -2.09 -9.67
C ASN A 544 -6.79 -1.94 -10.37
N HIS A 545 -7.22 -3.03 -11.00
CA HIS A 545 -8.53 -3.12 -11.67
C HIS A 545 -9.71 -2.86 -10.73
N LYS A 546 -9.56 -3.02 -9.40
CA LYS A 546 -10.63 -2.72 -8.43
C LYS A 546 -10.67 -1.22 -8.08
N LYS A 547 -9.52 -0.59 -7.93
CA LYS A 547 -9.38 0.87 -7.72
C LYS A 547 -9.85 1.66 -8.96
N TYR A 548 -9.45 1.21 -10.15
CA TYR A 548 -9.73 1.84 -11.45
C TYR A 548 -10.66 0.96 -12.33
N ASP A 549 -11.77 0.49 -11.76
CA ASP A 549 -12.73 -0.46 -12.34
C ASP A 549 -13.67 0.09 -13.43
N GLN A 550 -13.73 1.41 -13.58
CA GLN A 550 -14.55 2.03 -14.62
C GLN A 550 -13.97 1.73 -16.00
N SER A 551 -14.80 1.30 -16.95
CA SER A 551 -14.37 0.89 -18.29
C SER A 551 -13.72 2.01 -19.12
N GLY A 552 -13.91 3.28 -18.71
CA GLY A 552 -13.27 4.43 -19.35
C GLY A 552 -11.80 4.63 -18.97
N TRP A 553 -11.23 3.86 -18.03
CA TRP A 553 -9.81 3.95 -17.70
C TRP A 553 -8.95 3.35 -18.81
N SER A 554 -8.09 4.18 -19.40
CA SER A 554 -7.06 3.72 -20.33
C SER A 554 -5.79 4.56 -20.23
N ASN A 555 -4.70 4.00 -20.76
CA ASN A 555 -3.40 4.68 -20.83
C ASN A 555 -3.42 5.78 -21.89
N ILE A 556 -3.00 6.98 -21.51
CA ILE A 556 -2.84 8.10 -22.44
C ILE A 556 -1.62 7.81 -23.32
N LYS A 557 -1.85 7.24 -24.51
CA LYS A 557 -0.79 6.97 -25.48
C LYS A 557 -0.18 8.28 -25.98
N GLN A 558 1.13 8.44 -25.79
CA GLN A 558 1.88 9.52 -26.42
C GLN A 558 2.23 9.13 -27.86
N SER A 559 1.36 9.39 -28.83
CA SER A 559 1.71 9.21 -30.24
C SER A 559 1.87 10.55 -30.93
N ARG A 560 2.99 10.71 -31.65
CA ARG A 560 3.21 11.85 -32.55
C ARG A 560 2.34 11.66 -33.80
N GLY A 561 1.52 12.65 -34.13
CA GLY A 561 0.96 12.84 -35.47
C GLY A 561 -0.33 12.10 -35.86
N ARG A 562 -0.78 11.04 -35.16
CA ARG A 562 -2.01 10.32 -35.57
C ARG A 562 -3.30 11.02 -35.08
N PRO A 563 -4.25 11.40 -35.96
CA PRO A 563 -5.51 12.07 -35.57
C PRO A 563 -6.33 11.27 -34.56
N ILE A 564 -6.46 9.96 -34.77
CA ILE A 564 -7.21 9.03 -33.88
C ILE A 564 -6.67 9.08 -32.45
N ALA A 565 -5.35 9.16 -32.30
CA ALA A 565 -4.74 9.17 -30.97
C ALA A 565 -4.88 10.53 -30.26
N LYS A 566 -4.97 11.65 -31.00
CA LYS A 566 -5.35 12.95 -30.42
C LYS A 566 -6.79 12.90 -29.88
N VAL A 567 -7.69 12.26 -30.63
CA VAL A 567 -9.09 12.07 -30.24
C VAL A 567 -9.19 11.17 -29.00
N GLN A 568 -8.53 10.00 -29.00
CA GLN A 568 -8.49 9.11 -27.83
C GLN A 568 -7.90 9.79 -26.60
N LYS A 569 -6.81 10.57 -26.78
CA LYS A 569 -6.22 11.38 -25.71
C LYS A 569 -7.23 12.37 -25.13
N LYS A 570 -7.95 13.12 -25.97
CA LYS A 570 -8.97 14.08 -25.52
C LYS A 570 -10.09 13.38 -24.73
N HIS A 571 -10.60 12.27 -25.25
CA HIS A 571 -11.63 11.47 -24.55
C HIS A 571 -11.14 10.97 -23.19
N GLN A 572 -9.91 10.43 -23.13
CA GLN A 572 -9.37 9.93 -21.88
C GLN A 572 -9.19 11.03 -20.84
N ILE A 573 -8.72 12.21 -21.26
CA ILE A 573 -8.53 13.36 -20.37
C ILE A 573 -9.89 13.86 -19.85
N GLN A 574 -10.88 13.98 -20.73
CA GLN A 574 -12.23 14.37 -20.37
C GLN A 574 -12.85 13.38 -19.38
N PHE A 575 -12.74 12.08 -19.66
CA PHE A 575 -13.20 11.03 -18.75
C PHE A 575 -12.51 11.16 -17.38
N ARG A 576 -11.18 11.28 -17.33
CA ARG A 576 -10.43 11.38 -16.06
C ARG A 576 -10.86 12.57 -15.22
N LEU A 577 -11.13 13.73 -15.84
CA LEU A 577 -11.57 14.94 -15.15
C LEU A 577 -13.01 14.87 -14.66
N ILE A 578 -13.95 14.39 -15.49
CA ILE A 578 -15.38 14.45 -15.19
C ILE A 578 -15.81 13.28 -14.31
N GLU A 579 -15.29 12.08 -14.58
CA GLU A 579 -15.78 10.82 -14.00
C GLU A 579 -14.70 10.04 -13.26
N GLY A 580 -13.52 9.88 -13.86
CA GLY A 580 -12.48 8.95 -13.38
C GLY A 580 -11.95 9.32 -11.98
N ILE A 581 -11.29 10.47 -11.85
CA ILE A 581 -10.69 10.92 -10.58
C ILE A 581 -11.79 11.07 -9.51
N ARG A 582 -12.91 11.68 -9.88
CA ARG A 582 -14.07 11.83 -9.00
C ARG A 582 -14.62 10.47 -8.54
N GLY A 583 -14.63 9.46 -9.41
CA GLY A 583 -15.06 8.11 -9.10
C GLY A 583 -14.18 7.44 -8.06
N VAL A 584 -12.86 7.62 -8.15
CA VAL A 584 -11.90 7.11 -7.16
C VAL A 584 -12.07 7.82 -5.82
N MET A 585 -12.20 9.15 -5.81
CA MET A 585 -12.47 9.93 -4.60
C MET A 585 -13.81 9.54 -3.94
N ARG A 586 -14.87 9.32 -4.72
CA ARG A 586 -16.19 8.86 -4.25
C ARG A 586 -16.15 7.50 -3.57
N LYS A 587 -15.22 6.63 -3.96
CA LYS A 587 -14.97 5.37 -3.27
C LYS A 587 -14.30 5.56 -1.90
N GLY A 588 -13.81 6.76 -1.60
CA GLY A 588 -13.10 7.10 -0.37
C GLY A 588 -11.60 6.85 -0.45
N ILE A 589 -11.04 6.73 -1.66
CA ILE A 589 -9.63 6.43 -1.91
C ILE A 589 -8.95 7.61 -2.61
N ARG A 590 -7.68 7.81 -2.27
CA ARG A 590 -6.86 8.82 -2.93
C ARG A 590 -6.35 8.33 -4.31
N PRO A 591 -6.46 9.15 -5.36
CA PRO A 591 -5.83 8.88 -6.66
C PRO A 591 -4.31 8.77 -6.56
N ASP A 592 -3.69 7.98 -7.42
CA ASP A 592 -2.23 7.89 -7.44
C ASP A 592 -1.61 9.14 -8.07
N TYR A 593 -0.53 9.65 -7.48
CA TYR A 593 0.19 10.84 -7.96
C TYR A 593 0.51 10.78 -9.46
N HIS A 594 1.00 9.64 -9.96
CA HIS A 594 1.37 9.50 -11.37
C HIS A 594 0.17 9.63 -12.33
N ILE A 595 -1.05 9.29 -11.87
CA ILE A 595 -2.28 9.50 -12.64
C ILE A 595 -2.63 10.99 -12.69
N ILE A 596 -2.52 11.69 -11.56
CA ILE A 596 -2.75 13.14 -11.48
C ILE A 596 -1.73 13.90 -12.33
N GLU A 597 -0.43 13.62 -12.15
CA GLU A 597 0.67 14.23 -12.90
C GLU A 597 0.51 14.01 -14.42
N ASN A 598 0.24 12.77 -14.85
CA ASN A 598 0.03 12.48 -16.27
C ASN A 598 -1.21 13.19 -16.81
N THR A 599 -2.29 13.30 -16.03
CA THR A 599 -3.49 14.03 -16.44
C THR A 599 -3.18 15.52 -16.59
N LEU A 600 -2.53 16.14 -15.59
CA LEU A 600 -2.14 17.55 -15.58
C LEU A 600 -1.26 17.91 -16.78
N ARG A 601 -0.26 17.08 -17.10
CA ARG A 601 0.67 17.32 -18.22
C ARG A 601 0.00 17.39 -19.59
N ASN A 602 -1.23 16.91 -19.70
CA ASN A 602 -1.97 16.85 -20.95
C ASN A 602 -3.14 17.85 -21.02
N LEU A 603 -3.31 18.70 -20.00
CA LEU A 603 -4.39 19.68 -19.91
C LEU A 603 -3.99 21.08 -20.38
N ASN A 604 -5.01 21.90 -20.71
CA ASN A 604 -4.86 23.32 -20.96
C ASN A 604 -4.62 24.10 -19.65
N ALA A 605 -4.25 25.38 -19.73
CA ALA A 605 -3.88 26.18 -18.55
C ALA A 605 -5.01 26.27 -17.49
N SER A 606 -6.25 26.57 -17.91
CA SER A 606 -7.37 26.73 -16.97
C SER A 606 -7.72 25.44 -16.23
N LEU A 607 -7.73 24.29 -16.92
CA LEU A 607 -8.01 23.00 -16.30
C LEU A 607 -6.85 22.51 -15.42
N ARG A 608 -5.62 22.93 -15.69
CA ARG A 608 -4.48 22.65 -14.81
C ARG A 608 -4.65 23.34 -13.45
N ILE A 609 -5.11 24.60 -13.43
CA ILE A 609 -5.42 25.33 -12.20
C ILE A 609 -6.48 24.58 -11.40
N GLY A 610 -7.56 24.15 -12.06
CA GLY A 610 -8.59 23.34 -11.40
C GLY A 610 -8.07 22.05 -10.75
N ILE A 611 -7.09 21.36 -11.35
CA ILE A 611 -6.45 20.21 -10.68
C ILE A 611 -5.67 20.65 -9.43
N LEU A 612 -4.89 21.73 -9.54
CA LEU A 612 -4.09 22.25 -8.43
C LEU A 612 -4.97 22.66 -7.25
N ASP A 613 -6.09 23.34 -7.51
CA ASP A 613 -7.04 23.78 -6.48
C ASP A 613 -7.65 22.59 -5.72
N THR A 614 -7.81 21.44 -6.38
CA THR A 614 -8.39 20.22 -5.77
C THR A 614 -7.37 19.35 -5.01
N LEU A 615 -6.08 19.68 -4.98
CA LEU A 615 -5.05 18.86 -4.32
C LEU A 615 -5.22 18.78 -2.80
N SER A 616 -5.66 19.87 -2.18
CA SER A 616 -5.93 19.95 -0.74
C SER A 616 -7.01 18.94 -0.35
N GLU A 617 -8.05 18.85 -1.16
CA GLU A 617 -9.20 17.97 -0.97
C GLU A 617 -8.86 16.50 -1.25
N MET A 618 -7.88 16.26 -2.13
CA MET A 618 -7.28 14.93 -2.30
C MET A 618 -6.25 14.59 -1.22
N ARG A 619 -5.96 15.51 -0.29
CA ARG A 619 -4.89 15.40 0.71
C ARG A 619 -3.54 15.06 0.07
N MET A 620 -3.17 15.84 -0.95
CA MET A 620 -1.96 15.69 -1.78
C MET A 620 -1.06 16.94 -1.78
N ASN A 621 -1.08 17.72 -0.71
CA ASN A 621 -0.33 18.98 -0.60
C ASN A 621 1.19 18.78 -0.78
N ASP A 622 1.75 17.67 -0.30
CA ASP A 622 3.17 17.33 -0.49
C ASP A 622 3.61 17.29 -1.97
N CYS A 623 2.66 17.07 -2.88
CA CYS A 623 2.91 17.01 -4.32
C CYS A 623 2.66 18.34 -5.04
N ALA A 624 2.16 19.37 -4.34
CA ALA A 624 1.71 20.62 -4.94
C ALA A 624 2.84 21.35 -5.66
N THR A 625 4.02 21.51 -5.03
CA THR A 625 5.17 22.22 -5.62
C THR A 625 5.57 21.61 -6.97
N ARG A 626 5.68 20.28 -7.05
CA ARG A 626 6.05 19.58 -8.29
C ARG A 626 5.02 19.80 -9.40
N LEU A 627 3.73 19.77 -9.06
CA LEU A 627 2.65 19.98 -10.03
C LEU A 627 2.54 21.46 -10.46
N GLN A 628 2.81 22.40 -9.55
CA GLN A 628 2.92 23.83 -9.86
C GLN A 628 4.08 24.11 -10.82
N ILE A 629 5.25 23.49 -10.60
CA ILE A 629 6.39 23.55 -11.53
C ILE A 629 5.98 23.03 -12.91
N HIS A 630 5.27 21.92 -12.98
CA HIS A 630 4.76 21.41 -14.25
C HIS A 630 3.76 22.37 -14.92
N HIS A 631 2.86 22.97 -14.15
CA HIS A 631 1.95 23.98 -14.66
C HIS A 631 2.73 25.18 -15.23
N PHE A 632 3.68 25.70 -14.47
CA PHE A 632 4.52 26.82 -14.87
C PHE A 632 5.28 26.54 -16.17
N LEU A 633 6.03 25.43 -16.23
CA LEU A 633 6.83 25.07 -17.40
C LEU A 633 6.01 24.82 -18.67
N LEU A 634 4.81 24.25 -18.54
CA LEU A 634 3.89 24.02 -19.65
C LEU A 634 3.21 25.31 -20.15
N GLY A 635 3.33 26.41 -19.39
CA GLY A 635 2.93 27.75 -19.81
C GLY A 635 3.93 28.45 -20.74
N TYR A 636 5.13 27.89 -20.94
CA TYR A 636 6.23 28.52 -21.69
C TYR A 636 6.54 29.95 -21.18
N PRO A 637 6.95 30.09 -19.91
CA PRO A 637 7.13 31.37 -19.25
C PRO A 637 8.28 32.18 -19.87
N ARG A 638 8.21 33.51 -19.75
CA ARG A 638 9.31 34.41 -20.12
C ARG A 638 10.41 34.37 -19.06
N LYS A 639 11.61 34.81 -19.43
CA LYS A 639 12.79 34.86 -18.54
C LYS A 639 12.49 35.56 -17.21
N THR A 640 11.90 36.76 -17.25
CA THR A 640 11.56 37.53 -16.04
C THR A 640 10.60 36.81 -15.10
N ASP A 641 9.61 36.11 -15.67
CA ASP A 641 8.62 35.37 -14.88
C ASP A 641 9.24 34.10 -14.29
N PHE A 642 10.22 33.51 -14.99
CA PHE A 642 11.00 32.38 -14.54
C PHE A 642 11.86 32.72 -13.33
N SER A 643 12.65 33.79 -13.40
CA SER A 643 13.51 34.21 -12.29
C SER A 643 12.68 34.55 -11.04
N LYS A 644 11.55 35.25 -11.22
CA LYS A 644 10.60 35.53 -10.11
C LYS A 644 10.02 34.26 -9.51
N PHE A 645 9.50 33.36 -10.34
CA PHE A 645 8.94 32.09 -9.87
C PHE A 645 9.96 31.28 -9.06
N VAL A 646 11.21 31.22 -9.52
CA VAL A 646 12.29 30.52 -8.80
C VAL A 646 12.56 31.18 -7.45
N ALA A 647 12.73 32.50 -7.41
CA ALA A 647 12.97 33.23 -6.17
C ALA A 647 11.86 33.01 -5.13
N ASP A 648 10.61 32.98 -5.57
CA ASP A 648 9.45 32.80 -4.69
C ASP A 648 9.26 31.35 -4.18
N THR A 649 9.85 30.36 -4.86
CA THR A 649 9.57 28.94 -4.60
C THR A 649 10.76 28.11 -4.15
N ILE A 650 11.98 28.66 -4.15
CA ILE A 650 13.22 27.90 -3.96
C ILE A 650 13.28 27.09 -2.68
N ASP A 651 12.79 27.63 -1.57
CA ASP A 651 12.82 26.96 -0.26
C ASP A 651 11.91 25.73 -0.20
N ASN A 652 10.88 25.69 -1.05
CA ASN A 652 9.90 24.61 -1.11
C ASN A 652 10.26 23.52 -2.15
N MET A 653 11.36 23.70 -2.88
CA MET A 653 11.77 22.78 -3.94
C MET A 653 12.69 21.67 -3.44
N SER A 654 12.49 20.45 -3.96
CA SER A 654 13.46 19.38 -3.78
C SER A 654 14.67 19.56 -4.71
N THR A 655 15.79 18.89 -4.42
CA THR A 655 16.95 18.81 -5.32
C THR A 655 16.56 18.35 -6.73
N SER A 656 15.56 17.46 -6.86
CA SER A 656 15.06 17.01 -8.16
C SER A 656 14.26 18.08 -8.92
N ASP A 657 13.62 19.01 -8.21
CA ASP A 657 12.88 20.13 -8.79
C ASP A 657 13.84 21.20 -9.28
N MET A 658 14.84 21.53 -8.45
CA MET A 658 15.90 22.48 -8.80
C MET A 658 16.64 22.05 -10.06
N LEU A 659 17.05 20.78 -10.18
CA LEU A 659 17.71 20.27 -11.39
C LEU A 659 16.80 20.32 -12.65
N LEU A 660 15.49 20.10 -12.48
CA LEU A 660 14.54 20.20 -13.60
C LEU A 660 14.42 21.65 -14.09
N LEU A 661 14.31 22.60 -13.17
CA LEU A 661 14.21 24.03 -13.49
C LEU A 661 15.53 24.57 -14.03
N ALA A 662 16.69 24.21 -13.45
CA ALA A 662 18.01 24.63 -13.90
C ALA A 662 18.22 24.25 -15.37
N ARG A 663 17.86 23.03 -15.75
CA ARG A 663 17.91 22.59 -17.16
C ARG A 663 17.01 23.44 -18.08
N ARG A 664 15.85 23.89 -17.60
CA ARG A 664 14.92 24.73 -18.38
C ARG A 664 15.37 26.18 -18.47
N SER A 665 15.88 26.73 -17.38
CA SER A 665 16.49 28.06 -17.28
C SER A 665 17.66 28.19 -18.25
N MET A 666 18.58 27.22 -18.24
CA MET A 666 19.74 27.21 -19.12
C MET A 666 19.35 27.12 -20.61
N ASN A 667 18.31 26.36 -20.98
CA ASN A 667 17.82 26.33 -22.36
C ASN A 667 17.16 27.65 -22.80
N SER A 668 16.80 28.50 -21.85
CA SER A 668 16.21 29.82 -22.07
C SER A 668 17.24 30.95 -21.93
N TYR A 669 18.54 30.60 -21.83
CA TYR A 669 19.65 31.55 -21.66
C TYR A 669 19.54 32.42 -20.40
N ASP A 670 19.00 31.85 -19.32
CA ASP A 670 18.96 32.47 -17.99
C ASP A 670 19.98 31.80 -17.06
N PHE A 671 21.22 32.26 -17.15
CA PHE A 671 22.39 31.66 -16.47
C PHE A 671 22.46 32.05 -14.99
N GLU A 672 22.12 33.29 -14.63
CA GLU A 672 22.07 33.74 -13.22
C GLU A 672 21.08 32.90 -12.39
N THR A 673 19.86 32.70 -12.89
CA THR A 673 18.88 31.84 -12.22
C THR A 673 19.32 30.38 -12.21
N THR A 674 20.05 29.93 -13.25
CA THR A 674 20.64 28.59 -13.28
C THR A 674 21.69 28.43 -12.18
N SER A 675 22.59 29.39 -12.01
CA SER A 675 23.60 29.41 -10.94
C SER A 675 22.95 29.37 -9.56
N LEU A 676 21.94 30.20 -9.32
CA LEU A 676 21.18 30.22 -8.07
C LEU A 676 20.56 28.84 -7.74
N LEU A 677 19.96 28.16 -8.71
CA LEU A 677 19.40 26.83 -8.54
C LEU A 677 20.47 25.75 -8.28
N LEU A 678 21.58 25.78 -9.03
CA LEU A 678 22.65 24.78 -8.93
C LEU A 678 23.47 24.92 -7.64
N ASN A 679 23.62 26.15 -7.12
CA ASN A 679 24.30 26.41 -5.85
C ASN A 679 23.44 26.08 -4.63
N SER A 680 22.12 25.97 -4.80
CA SER A 680 21.17 25.63 -3.73
C SER A 680 20.91 24.13 -3.57
N LEU A 681 21.59 23.27 -4.33
CA LEU A 681 21.40 21.82 -4.28
C LEU A 681 21.89 21.23 -2.96
N LYS A 682 21.07 20.35 -2.34
CA LYS A 682 21.46 19.65 -1.11
C LYS A 682 22.12 18.31 -1.44
N HIS A 683 23.38 18.15 -1.01
CA HIS A 683 24.18 16.93 -1.24
C HIS A 683 23.56 15.64 -0.70
N VAL A 684 22.79 15.70 0.39
CA VAL A 684 22.19 14.51 1.02
C VAL A 684 21.15 13.83 0.13
N ASP A 685 20.52 14.57 -0.78
CA ASP A 685 19.54 14.03 -1.73
C ASP A 685 20.14 13.80 -3.13
N MET A 686 21.46 13.84 -3.28
CA MET A 686 22.12 13.62 -4.57
C MET A 686 22.33 12.13 -4.83
N SER A 687 21.61 11.59 -5.81
CA SER A 687 21.90 10.27 -6.39
C SER A 687 23.00 10.36 -7.45
N ASP A 688 23.60 9.23 -7.79
CA ASP A 688 24.66 9.12 -8.81
C ASP A 688 24.25 9.81 -10.13
N GLY A 689 23.02 9.58 -10.59
CA GLY A 689 22.46 10.25 -11.76
C GLY A 689 22.30 11.77 -11.60
N ARG A 690 21.95 12.24 -10.40
CA ARG A 690 21.83 13.69 -10.10
C ARG A 690 23.20 14.37 -10.05
N TYR A 691 24.23 13.70 -9.53
CA TYR A 691 25.62 14.18 -9.59
C TYR A 691 26.07 14.39 -11.04
N MET A 692 25.85 13.41 -11.91
CA MET A 692 26.20 13.53 -13.34
C MET A 692 25.42 14.65 -14.06
N ILE A 693 24.12 14.79 -13.79
CA ILE A 693 23.32 15.89 -14.37
C ILE A 693 23.82 17.24 -13.85
N SER A 694 24.05 17.36 -12.54
CA SER A 694 24.53 18.60 -11.92
C SER A 694 25.86 19.03 -12.51
N LEU A 695 26.84 18.12 -12.63
CA LEU A 695 28.13 18.41 -13.23
C LEU A 695 27.96 18.95 -14.65
N ASN A 696 27.20 18.26 -15.51
CA ASN A 696 26.94 18.74 -16.88
C ASN A 696 26.33 20.14 -16.90
N LEU A 697 25.31 20.41 -16.06
CA LEU A 697 24.67 21.71 -16.01
C LEU A 697 25.63 22.81 -15.53
N LYS A 698 26.41 22.55 -14.47
CA LYS A 698 27.39 23.51 -13.93
C LYS A 698 28.50 23.83 -14.92
N LEU A 699 29.09 22.81 -15.56
CA LEU A 699 30.13 23.01 -16.58
C LEU A 699 29.62 23.84 -17.75
N ARG A 700 28.40 23.55 -18.23
CA ARG A 700 27.79 24.33 -19.31
C ARG A 700 27.52 25.76 -18.87
N ASN A 701 27.01 25.97 -17.67
CA ASN A 701 26.71 27.30 -17.15
C ASN A 701 27.98 28.14 -17.00
N GLY A 702 29.04 27.57 -16.40
CA GLY A 702 30.35 28.22 -16.27
C GLY A 702 30.94 28.63 -17.62
N ILE A 703 30.78 27.82 -18.67
CA ILE A 703 31.19 28.22 -20.03
C ILE A 703 30.41 29.47 -20.46
N PHE A 704 29.09 29.49 -20.30
CA PHE A 704 28.29 30.64 -20.72
C PHE A 704 28.61 31.91 -19.91
N GLU A 705 28.91 31.79 -18.63
CA GLU A 705 29.29 32.90 -17.74
C GLU A 705 30.78 33.29 -17.84
N ASN A 706 31.58 32.55 -18.59
CA ASN A 706 33.06 32.68 -18.66
C ASN A 706 33.77 32.40 -17.32
N ASP A 707 33.15 31.65 -16.42
CA ASP A 707 33.72 31.20 -15.15
C ASP A 707 34.50 29.88 -15.34
N PHE A 708 35.73 29.99 -15.83
CA PHE A 708 36.58 28.82 -16.09
C PHE A 708 37.26 28.29 -14.81
N ASP A 709 37.50 29.14 -13.82
CA ASP A 709 38.02 28.72 -12.52
C ASP A 709 36.95 27.93 -11.75
N GLY A 710 35.69 28.35 -11.80
CA GLY A 710 34.56 27.59 -11.27
C GLY A 710 34.40 26.22 -11.96
N ILE A 711 34.64 26.13 -13.27
CA ILE A 711 34.68 24.84 -13.99
C ILE A 711 35.74 23.91 -13.38
N VAL A 712 36.95 24.40 -13.14
CA VAL A 712 38.03 23.60 -12.54
C VAL A 712 37.61 23.12 -11.15
N ALA A 713 37.09 24.02 -10.31
CA ALA A 713 36.64 23.67 -8.96
C ALA A 713 35.52 22.61 -8.96
N GLU A 714 34.58 22.68 -9.91
CA GLU A 714 33.50 21.69 -10.03
C GLU A 714 33.98 20.33 -10.53
N ILE A 715 35.01 20.29 -11.39
CA ILE A 715 35.66 19.04 -11.82
C ILE A 715 36.36 18.39 -10.63
N GLU A 716 37.12 19.16 -9.84
CA GLU A 716 37.87 18.64 -8.69
C GLU A 716 36.97 18.17 -7.54
N ARG A 717 35.79 18.78 -7.38
CA ARG A 717 34.79 18.38 -6.38
C ARG A 717 33.93 17.20 -6.82
N PHE A 718 34.00 16.78 -8.08
CA PHE A 718 33.15 15.71 -8.58
C PHE A 718 33.54 14.36 -7.96
N PRO A 719 32.62 13.65 -7.29
CA PRO A 719 32.93 12.42 -6.56
C PRO A 719 33.01 11.22 -7.52
N ILE A 720 33.98 11.25 -8.44
CA ILE A 720 34.16 10.21 -9.47
C ILE A 720 34.30 8.81 -8.85
N ASP A 721 34.87 8.74 -7.63
CA ASP A 721 35.12 7.50 -6.93
C ASP A 721 33.93 6.88 -6.19
N ASP A 722 32.94 7.68 -5.84
CA ASP A 722 31.84 7.23 -4.97
C ASP A 722 30.54 6.92 -5.74
N ILE A 723 30.45 7.32 -7.01
CA ILE A 723 29.24 7.17 -7.82
C ILE A 723 29.42 6.13 -8.93
N THR A 724 28.31 5.52 -9.33
CA THR A 724 28.25 4.73 -10.56
C THR A 724 28.12 5.67 -11.77
N LEU A 725 29.10 5.61 -12.67
CA LEU A 725 29.13 6.42 -13.88
C LEU A 725 28.23 5.84 -14.97
N SER A 726 27.89 6.66 -15.96
CA SER A 726 27.16 6.23 -17.14
C SER A 726 27.81 6.79 -18.42
N PRO A 727 27.64 6.13 -19.58
CA PRO A 727 28.13 6.66 -20.85
C PRO A 727 27.62 8.08 -21.17
N TYR A 728 26.48 8.47 -20.60
CA TYR A 728 25.94 9.82 -20.72
C TYR A 728 26.95 10.89 -20.29
N ILE A 729 27.57 10.79 -19.10
CA ILE A 729 28.45 11.87 -18.62
C ILE A 729 29.72 11.97 -19.47
N TYR A 730 30.25 10.84 -19.93
CA TYR A 730 31.37 10.80 -20.87
C TYR A 730 31.06 11.59 -22.16
N ASP A 731 29.92 11.31 -22.79
CA ASP A 731 29.48 12.02 -23.99
C ASP A 731 29.24 13.52 -23.75
N GLN A 732 28.67 13.88 -22.59
CA GLN A 732 28.47 15.29 -22.24
C GLN A 732 29.79 16.02 -22.03
N CYS A 733 30.75 15.43 -21.33
CA CYS A 733 32.07 16.03 -21.12
C CYS A 733 32.82 16.20 -22.46
N ARG A 734 32.76 15.24 -23.38
CA ARG A 734 33.35 15.38 -24.73
C ARG A 734 32.67 16.46 -25.56
N TYR A 735 31.36 16.64 -25.40
CA TYR A 735 30.64 17.73 -26.05
C TYR A 735 31.10 19.10 -25.51
N ILE A 736 31.28 19.21 -24.19
CA ILE A 736 31.78 20.40 -23.51
C ILE A 736 33.23 20.70 -23.92
N GLU A 737 34.08 19.69 -24.01
CA GLU A 737 35.48 19.81 -24.48
C GLU A 737 35.53 20.50 -25.85
N LYS A 738 34.72 20.04 -26.81
CA LYS A 738 34.64 20.66 -28.15
C LYS A 738 34.20 22.12 -28.11
N ILE A 739 33.35 22.50 -27.16
CA ILE A 739 32.93 23.90 -26.99
C ILE A 739 34.08 24.75 -26.47
N ILE A 740 34.80 24.28 -25.44
CA ILE A 740 35.95 25.01 -24.87
C ILE A 740 37.05 25.18 -25.93
N VAL A 741 37.39 24.12 -26.67
CA VAL A 741 38.39 24.18 -27.76
C VAL A 741 38.02 25.22 -28.81
N ARG A 742 36.75 25.25 -29.23
CA ARG A 742 36.28 26.26 -30.20
C ARG A 742 36.39 27.67 -29.64
N ARG A 743 36.07 27.89 -28.36
CA ARG A 743 36.22 29.20 -27.72
C ARG A 743 37.67 29.64 -27.66
N ILE A 744 38.57 28.77 -27.23
CA ILE A 744 40.02 29.05 -27.22
C ILE A 744 40.51 29.43 -28.63
N GLN A 745 40.03 28.74 -29.67
CA GLN A 745 40.40 29.04 -31.06
C GLN A 745 39.90 30.41 -31.55
N VAL A 746 38.71 30.82 -31.12
CA VAL A 746 38.11 32.12 -31.49
C VAL A 746 38.77 33.27 -30.71
N HIS A 747 39.17 33.02 -29.47
CA HIS A 747 39.69 34.03 -28.53
C HIS A 747 41.21 33.96 -28.36
N LYS A 748 41.95 33.50 -29.38
CA LYS A 748 43.42 33.38 -29.34
C LYS A 748 44.16 34.71 -29.11
N GLU A 749 43.50 35.83 -29.34
CA GLU A 749 44.03 37.20 -29.20
C GLU A 749 43.52 37.92 -27.93
N GLU A 750 42.77 37.23 -27.06
CA GLU A 750 42.33 37.79 -25.75
C GLU A 750 43.46 37.81 -24.70
N GLU A 751 43.24 38.50 -23.58
CA GLU A 751 44.17 38.60 -22.44
C GLU A 751 44.74 37.24 -22.00
N GLU A 752 46.06 37.20 -21.80
CA GLU A 752 46.84 36.00 -21.47
C GLU A 752 46.32 35.25 -20.23
N SER A 753 45.81 35.99 -19.23
CA SER A 753 45.20 35.43 -18.03
C SER A 753 43.93 34.63 -18.31
N ARG A 754 43.03 35.16 -19.16
CA ARG A 754 41.77 34.51 -19.51
C ARG A 754 41.99 33.29 -20.38
N LEU A 755 42.94 33.38 -21.31
CA LEU A 755 43.38 32.24 -22.13
C LEU A 755 44.01 31.14 -21.25
N GLY A 756 44.77 31.52 -20.23
CA GLY A 756 45.33 30.62 -19.22
C GLY A 756 44.25 29.83 -18.47
N ALA A 757 43.22 30.51 -17.95
CA ALA A 757 42.11 29.87 -17.25
C ALA A 757 41.33 28.89 -18.16
N MET A 758 41.08 29.26 -19.41
CA MET A 758 40.44 28.37 -20.40
C MET A 758 41.26 27.11 -20.69
N ASN A 759 42.58 27.25 -20.84
CA ASN A 759 43.49 26.12 -21.09
C ASN A 759 43.54 25.17 -19.89
N LEU A 760 43.59 25.70 -18.66
CA LEU A 760 43.55 24.89 -17.44
C LEU A 760 42.24 24.12 -17.31
N ALA A 761 41.10 24.78 -17.55
CA ALA A 761 39.79 24.13 -17.55
C ALA A 761 39.70 23.01 -18.60
N LEU A 762 40.27 23.23 -19.79
CA LEU A 762 40.34 22.19 -20.84
C LEU A 762 41.20 21.01 -20.42
N GLU A 763 42.37 21.24 -19.82
CA GLU A 763 43.26 20.20 -19.33
C GLU A 763 42.57 19.34 -18.26
N LYS A 764 41.97 19.98 -17.26
CA LYS A 764 41.23 19.29 -16.19
C LYS A 764 40.05 18.47 -16.74
N LEU A 765 39.32 19.02 -17.71
CA LEU A 765 38.22 18.31 -18.36
C LEU A 765 38.71 17.08 -19.14
N ARG A 766 39.86 17.17 -19.81
CA ARG A 766 40.47 16.03 -20.50
C ARG A 766 40.92 14.93 -19.54
N GLY A 767 41.50 15.32 -18.40
CA GLY A 767 41.80 14.39 -17.31
C GLY A 767 40.54 13.63 -16.86
N LEU A 768 39.49 14.37 -16.52
CA LEU A 768 38.20 13.79 -16.12
C LEU A 768 37.60 12.85 -17.19
N ILE A 769 37.66 13.23 -18.47
CA ILE A 769 37.19 12.37 -19.58
C ILE A 769 37.98 11.06 -19.62
N GLY A 770 39.30 11.13 -19.44
CA GLY A 770 40.18 9.96 -19.35
C GLY A 770 39.78 9.03 -18.20
N ASP A 771 39.59 9.58 -17.00
CA ASP A 771 39.20 8.82 -15.81
C ASP A 771 37.84 8.15 -15.99
N ILE A 772 36.85 8.87 -16.52
CA ILE A 772 35.53 8.33 -16.84
C ILE A 772 35.65 7.18 -17.84
N GLN A 773 36.48 7.33 -18.88
CA GLN A 773 36.65 6.30 -19.91
C GLN A 773 37.27 5.02 -19.35
N VAL A 774 38.31 5.14 -18.52
CA VAL A 774 38.98 4.00 -17.87
C VAL A 774 37.98 3.26 -16.99
N ARG A 775 37.17 3.99 -16.22
CA ARG A 775 36.19 3.40 -15.31
C ARG A 775 35.04 2.71 -16.03
N LEU A 776 34.48 3.32 -17.07
CA LEU A 776 33.42 2.69 -17.87
C LEU A 776 33.90 1.38 -18.53
N LYS A 777 35.14 1.34 -19.04
CA LYS A 777 35.74 0.11 -19.60
C LYS A 777 35.91 -0.98 -18.55
N LYS A 778 36.30 -0.59 -17.33
CA LYS A 778 36.43 -1.53 -16.21
C LYS A 778 35.06 -2.07 -15.80
N ASP A 779 34.07 -1.19 -15.65
CA ASP A 779 32.69 -1.55 -15.31
C ASP A 779 32.11 -2.53 -16.36
N ASP A 780 32.33 -2.29 -17.66
CA ASP A 780 31.87 -3.20 -18.73
C ASP A 780 32.40 -4.64 -18.56
N ALA A 781 33.66 -4.79 -18.13
CA ALA A 781 34.27 -6.10 -17.86
C ALA A 781 33.73 -6.73 -16.57
N ASP A 782 33.64 -5.94 -15.49
CA ASP A 782 33.25 -6.41 -14.16
C ASP A 782 31.76 -6.76 -14.07
N ILE A 783 30.88 -6.01 -14.76
CA ILE A 783 29.42 -6.18 -14.72
C ILE A 783 29.00 -7.58 -15.17
N ARG A 784 29.62 -8.13 -16.22
CA ARG A 784 29.29 -9.47 -16.73
C ARG A 784 29.58 -10.55 -15.68
N ALA A 785 30.73 -10.47 -15.03
CA ALA A 785 31.09 -11.38 -13.94
C ALA A 785 30.14 -11.22 -12.75
N LEU A 786 29.81 -9.98 -12.37
CA LEU A 786 28.87 -9.68 -11.28
C LEU A 786 27.46 -10.24 -11.53
N ILE A 787 26.97 -10.20 -12.77
CA ILE A 787 25.67 -10.79 -13.16
C ILE A 787 25.72 -12.31 -12.96
N GLN A 788 26.75 -12.97 -13.48
CA GLN A 788 26.91 -14.42 -13.36
C GLN A 788 27.04 -14.88 -11.90
N ASP A 789 27.86 -14.17 -11.12
CA ASP A 789 28.02 -14.42 -9.68
C ASP A 789 26.68 -14.24 -8.94
N SER A 790 25.91 -13.21 -9.27
CA SER A 790 24.60 -12.97 -8.64
C SER A 790 23.62 -14.11 -8.92
N PHE A 791 23.59 -14.64 -10.15
CA PHE A 791 22.77 -15.82 -10.49
C PHE A 791 23.27 -17.10 -9.82
N ARG A 792 24.59 -17.27 -9.65
CA ARG A 792 25.16 -18.39 -8.90
C ARG A 792 24.74 -18.36 -7.44
N VAL A 793 24.82 -17.19 -6.79
CA VAL A 793 24.36 -16.99 -5.40
C VAL A 793 22.88 -17.32 -5.27
N LEU A 794 22.04 -16.81 -6.19
CA LEU A 794 20.61 -17.12 -6.18
C LEU A 794 20.35 -18.63 -6.30
N ASN A 795 21.03 -19.33 -7.22
CA ASN A 795 20.88 -20.78 -7.37
C ASN A 795 21.23 -21.54 -6.09
N SER A 796 22.39 -21.20 -5.48
CA SER A 796 22.83 -21.83 -4.24
C SER A 796 21.84 -21.57 -3.10
N TRP A 797 21.32 -20.35 -3.01
CA TRP A 797 20.39 -19.98 -1.94
C TRP A 797 19.00 -20.64 -2.11
N ILE A 798 18.50 -20.73 -3.34
CA ILE A 798 17.25 -21.47 -3.65
C ILE A 798 17.39 -22.94 -3.23
N GLN A 799 18.52 -23.57 -3.58
CA GLN A 799 18.78 -24.97 -3.26
C GLN A 799 18.84 -25.20 -1.73
N GLN A 800 19.67 -24.41 -1.02
CA GLN A 800 19.78 -24.49 0.44
C GLN A 800 18.43 -24.33 1.15
N SER A 801 17.61 -23.39 0.68
CA SER A 801 16.30 -23.11 1.29
C SER A 801 15.29 -24.24 1.08
N ARG A 802 15.45 -25.04 0.02
CA ARG A 802 14.61 -26.21 -0.26
C ARG A 802 15.07 -27.43 0.52
N ASP A 803 16.37 -27.57 0.74
CA ASP A 803 16.93 -28.64 1.56
C ASP A 803 16.59 -28.45 3.05
N HIS A 804 16.34 -27.21 3.48
CA HIS A 804 15.86 -26.84 4.82
C HIS A 804 14.33 -26.80 5.00
N ASP A 805 13.51 -26.98 3.95
CA ASP A 805 12.04 -27.09 4.14
C ASP A 805 11.75 -28.45 4.82
N GLU A 806 11.36 -28.40 6.11
CA GLU A 806 11.15 -29.50 7.10
C GLU A 806 10.08 -30.56 6.74
N ARG A 807 9.86 -30.87 5.46
CA ARG A 807 9.02 -32.01 5.03
C ARG A 807 9.82 -33.20 4.51
N LYS A 808 11.14 -33.18 4.70
CA LYS A 808 12.06 -34.30 4.39
C LYS A 808 12.66 -34.96 5.65
N THR A 809 12.15 -34.66 6.83
CA THR A 809 12.42 -35.39 8.08
C THR A 809 11.14 -35.83 8.74
#